data_AF-A0A372IS12-F1
#
_entry.id   AF-A0A372IS12-F1
#
_cell.length_a   1.000
_cell.length_b   1.000
_cell.length_c   1.000
_cell.angle_alpha   90.00
_cell.angle_beta   90.00
_cell.angle_gamma   90.00
#
_symmetry.space_group_name_H-M   'P 1'
#
loop_
_entity.id
_entity.type
_entity.pdbx_description
1 polymer ?
#
loop_
_entity_poly.entity_id
_entity_poly.type
_entity_poly.pdbx_seq_one_letter_code
_entity_poly.pdbx_strand_id
1 'polypeptide(L)'
;MHLIKPNREEAVVSLEAIFAARYDWLLRWALQFAEGNRATAEDMVQDTFVRFIVAQPDVKDPENAEPLLYTYLRYVHLAHQRRTRRHLLHHLTIIDFDSIQLAVRENPSTDAIDIQDDLRRVVAYLSWRKETAKSASILILRFLHGYRREEIMQLALISKQAVANGLLLARDETKRYLEDAASMRVLHHPAPPDPLPRQIAVPLEQLLAELRNTIFDACQTCCLPKDELLQQYTNLNPKPLDTVLLAHIVSCRRCLDLVNDFHQIPRIDLRSPDDATASTRRTKSESRKRSGKNAAEPKIVIRKAYQRLRELYDHRPESISIAVNGHILAARDISSTVNRLEVEVHPETRIEFIEVLSEQGICLLAIPVVSEPPQSEPEIRYEVFLGDACKLELLVKFMGNGPLIEVLYHDESLASEQEPGAEDALISMRQEVVSSPLDRPSLLPKTKWQTRLRRRVRRIFTPSLSPVFTSAVILGVASLVCFGIWWKNRPHITPHEILAQSVKWDHGVPGSSQPGVIYQKIRVRTSTQTVERSIYHDAQGKRRLKPQPITPNLDQLRTKLSGAGVPWDEPLSAGSYQSWHDHQQIRKDQVVRSGENLLTLTTQVEGGDIAQESLTIRESDFHPVGRTIEFRQTGTVEIAELNYDLMPWGEMNDELFEPIGQPLAALHMHAPAIHLPHVLSDLELDEAELATRLVLNQLGADKTERIDLVRSSDGVQVKGIVATTERKNEIESRLRLVPHVIPVIYTFQEFDDHTHGTEGITGIQTASVIADVTPLEKYLLDKGRSREDVRRISVQLFNDAASLTQDGKAIDDLLQRFDQDQRLTPEAHGALTQLLARHQASLLSSLDEEDKLVAELGIPAGDANRAPNDVAGSLRNEAEQNIHLCKELISGNGDSARTADAIVPDLLASVRRLRVAVRQADSNDAQRH
;
A
#
# COMPACT_ATOMS: atom_id res chain seq x y z
N MET A 1 14.74 -28.81 -16.36
CA MET A 1 15.54 -29.39 -15.25
C MET A 1 16.59 -30.33 -15.84
N HIS A 2 17.66 -29.78 -16.43
CA HIS A 2 18.81 -30.60 -16.82
C HIS A 2 19.63 -30.88 -15.56
N LEU A 3 19.52 -32.12 -15.08
CA LEU A 3 20.46 -32.69 -14.11
C LEU A 3 21.87 -32.58 -14.71
N ILE A 4 22.69 -31.72 -14.11
CA ILE A 4 24.14 -31.70 -14.35
C ILE A 4 24.65 -33.09 -14.01
N LYS A 5 25.18 -33.81 -15.00
CA LYS A 5 25.90 -35.07 -14.76
C LYS A 5 27.23 -34.71 -14.09
N PRO A 6 27.58 -35.32 -12.94
CA PRO A 6 28.88 -35.07 -12.33
C PRO A 6 29.96 -35.78 -13.15
N ASN A 7 30.97 -35.02 -13.54
CA ASN A 7 32.21 -35.55 -14.07
C ASN A 7 32.95 -36.27 -12.93
N ARG A 8 33.46 -37.48 -13.20
CA ARG A 8 34.17 -38.32 -12.22
C ARG A 8 35.55 -37.73 -11.95
N GLU A 9 35.71 -36.95 -10.89
CA GLU A 9 36.98 -36.71 -10.19
C GLU A 9 36.66 -36.05 -8.84
N GLU A 10 37.05 -36.73 -7.74
CA GLU A 10 36.80 -36.41 -6.31
C GLU A 10 35.31 -36.26 -5.89
N ALA A 11 34.83 -37.17 -5.04
CA ALA A 11 33.45 -37.14 -4.54
C ALA A 11 33.26 -36.02 -3.50
N VAL A 12 33.16 -34.77 -3.98
CA VAL A 12 32.74 -33.62 -3.18
C VAL A 12 31.33 -33.92 -2.66
N VAL A 13 31.19 -34.00 -1.33
CA VAL A 13 29.89 -34.20 -0.68
C VAL A 13 29.01 -32.99 -1.02
N SER A 14 27.85 -33.22 -1.64
CA SER A 14 26.95 -32.11 -1.99
C SER A 14 26.41 -31.42 -0.74
N LEU A 15 26.16 -30.10 -0.82
CA LEU A 15 25.52 -29.33 0.26
C LEU A 15 24.19 -29.96 0.70
N GLU A 16 23.44 -30.52 -0.25
CA GLU A 16 22.21 -31.27 0.02
C GLU A 16 22.44 -32.49 0.92
N ALA A 17 23.52 -33.24 0.67
CA ALA A 17 23.87 -34.40 1.50
C ALA A 17 24.36 -33.97 2.89
N ILE A 18 25.11 -32.86 2.98
CA ILE A 18 25.53 -32.27 4.27
C ILE A 18 24.31 -31.88 5.10
N PHE A 19 23.34 -31.19 4.49
CA PHE A 19 22.11 -30.78 5.15
C PHE A 19 21.25 -31.97 5.56
N ALA A 20 21.01 -32.91 4.63
CA ALA A 20 20.18 -34.09 4.86
C ALA A 20 20.69 -34.95 6.02
N ALA A 21 22.01 -35.10 6.16
CA ALA A 21 22.63 -35.82 7.27
C ALA A 21 22.37 -35.17 8.65
N ARG A 22 22.01 -33.88 8.69
CA ARG A 22 21.82 -33.07 9.91
C ARG A 22 20.37 -32.65 10.11
N TYR A 23 19.43 -33.17 9.32
CA TYR A 23 18.02 -32.79 9.37
C TYR A 23 17.42 -33.00 10.77
N ASP A 24 17.59 -34.19 11.37
CA ASP A 24 17.04 -34.50 12.69
C ASP A 24 17.67 -33.65 13.80
N TRP A 25 18.93 -33.22 13.62
CA TRP A 25 19.60 -32.32 14.54
C TRP A 25 19.03 -30.90 14.42
N LEU A 26 18.86 -30.39 13.19
CA LEU A 26 18.23 -29.10 12.93
C LEU A 26 16.79 -29.04 13.43
N LEU A 27 16.00 -30.09 13.19
CA LEU A 27 14.61 -30.15 13.64
C LEU A 27 14.49 -30.09 15.16
N ARG A 28 15.42 -30.70 15.91
CA ARG A 28 15.43 -30.60 17.38
C ARG A 28 15.66 -29.17 17.87
N TRP A 29 16.58 -28.43 17.25
CA TRP A 29 16.80 -27.02 17.57
C TRP A 29 15.63 -26.14 17.13
N ALA A 30 15.06 -26.40 15.95
CA ALA A 30 13.90 -25.68 15.45
C ALA A 30 12.68 -25.87 16.36
N LEU A 31 12.48 -27.09 16.90
CA LEU A 31 11.42 -27.35 17.89
C LEU A 31 11.59 -26.53 19.17
N GLN A 32 12.83 -26.25 19.58
CA GLN A 32 13.09 -25.38 20.73
C GLN A 32 12.75 -23.92 20.40
N PHE A 33 13.13 -23.42 19.21
CA PHE A 33 12.77 -22.07 18.76
C PHE A 33 11.27 -21.89 18.51
N ALA A 34 10.56 -22.96 18.16
CA ALA A 34 9.13 -22.96 17.88
C ALA A 34 8.27 -23.34 19.10
N GLU A 35 8.81 -23.34 20.32
CA GLU A 35 8.10 -23.66 21.57
C GLU A 35 7.35 -25.02 21.53
N GLY A 36 7.93 -26.00 20.84
CA GLY A 36 7.35 -27.34 20.66
C GLY A 36 6.34 -27.46 19.51
N ASN A 37 6.04 -26.39 18.77
CA ASN A 37 5.22 -26.47 17.57
C ASN A 37 5.98 -27.13 16.43
N ARG A 38 5.64 -28.39 16.15
CA ARG A 38 6.30 -29.18 15.12
C ARG A 38 6.11 -28.63 13.70
N ALA A 39 4.94 -28.10 13.36
CA ALA A 39 4.69 -27.58 12.03
C ALA A 39 5.58 -26.35 11.74
N THR A 40 5.64 -25.42 12.68
CA THR A 40 6.53 -24.24 12.60
C THR A 40 8.00 -24.64 12.57
N ALA A 41 8.41 -25.62 13.39
CA ALA A 41 9.78 -26.13 13.39
C ALA A 41 10.18 -26.75 12.05
N GLU A 42 9.30 -27.58 11.46
CA GLU A 42 9.54 -28.16 10.13
C GLU A 42 9.66 -27.05 9.08
N ASP A 43 8.79 -26.04 9.10
CA ASP A 43 8.86 -24.89 8.20
C ASP A 43 10.16 -24.10 8.31
N MET A 44 10.67 -23.88 9.52
CA MET A 44 11.96 -23.23 9.75
C MET A 44 13.11 -24.04 9.16
N VAL A 45 13.10 -25.38 9.30
CA VAL A 45 14.13 -26.24 8.71
C VAL A 45 14.06 -26.19 7.18
N GLN A 46 12.86 -26.16 6.59
CA GLN A 46 12.72 -26.02 5.14
C GLN A 46 13.26 -24.67 4.65
N ASP A 47 12.99 -23.56 5.33
CA ASP A 47 13.52 -22.23 4.96
C ASP A 47 15.04 -22.15 5.14
N THR A 48 15.56 -22.81 6.18
CA THR A 48 17.00 -22.95 6.41
C THR A 48 17.66 -23.68 5.23
N PHE A 49 17.03 -24.75 4.73
CA PHE A 49 17.51 -25.46 3.54
C PHE A 49 17.57 -24.54 2.33
N VAL A 50 16.50 -23.79 2.03
CA VAL A 50 16.46 -22.91 0.87
C VAL A 50 17.58 -21.88 0.94
N ARG A 51 17.73 -21.18 2.07
CA ARG A 51 18.77 -20.16 2.26
C ARG A 51 20.17 -20.75 2.16
N PHE A 52 20.40 -21.92 2.75
CA PHE A 52 21.70 -22.60 2.73
C PHE A 52 22.09 -23.06 1.32
N ILE A 53 21.15 -23.58 0.54
CA ILE A 53 21.41 -24.03 -0.84
C ILE A 53 21.62 -22.83 -1.78
N VAL A 54 20.84 -21.77 -1.64
CA VAL A 54 20.94 -20.55 -2.47
C VAL A 54 22.25 -19.81 -2.22
N ALA A 55 22.65 -19.67 -0.95
CA ALA A 55 23.88 -18.96 -0.59
C ALA A 55 25.18 -19.71 -0.97
N GLN A 56 25.10 -21.01 -1.26
CA GLN A 56 26.23 -21.89 -1.60
C GLN A 56 27.50 -21.64 -0.74
N PRO A 57 27.40 -21.74 0.61
CA PRO A 57 28.53 -21.44 1.47
C PRO A 57 29.67 -22.43 1.26
N ASP A 58 30.91 -21.94 1.38
CA ASP A 58 32.12 -22.77 1.31
C ASP A 58 32.24 -23.63 2.58
N VAL A 59 31.74 -24.87 2.50
CA VAL A 59 31.84 -25.87 3.56
C VAL A 59 32.94 -26.87 3.19
N LYS A 60 34.18 -26.55 3.55
CA LYS A 60 35.36 -27.41 3.27
C LYS A 60 35.36 -28.72 4.06
N ASP A 61 34.72 -28.72 5.24
CA ASP A 61 34.63 -29.88 6.13
C ASP A 61 33.18 -30.09 6.57
N PRO A 62 32.56 -31.26 6.27
CA PRO A 62 31.22 -31.59 6.75
C PRO A 62 31.06 -31.48 8.27
N GLU A 63 32.11 -31.78 9.06
CA GLU A 63 32.04 -31.72 10.53
C GLU A 63 31.88 -30.27 11.04
N ASN A 64 32.36 -29.28 10.28
CA ASN A 64 32.22 -27.86 10.60
C ASN A 64 30.92 -27.23 10.06
N ALA A 65 30.00 -28.02 9.49
CA ALA A 65 28.75 -27.51 8.94
C ALA A 65 27.71 -27.16 10.03
N GLU A 66 27.76 -27.77 11.21
CA GLU A 66 26.75 -27.59 12.27
C GLU A 66 26.67 -26.15 12.79
N PRO A 67 27.77 -25.45 13.15
CA PRO A 67 27.71 -24.05 13.60
C PRO A 67 27.10 -23.12 12.55
N LEU A 68 27.42 -23.35 11.27
CA LEU A 68 26.88 -22.56 10.17
C LEU A 68 25.38 -22.84 9.97
N LEU A 69 24.96 -24.10 9.97
CA LEU A 69 23.56 -24.49 9.85
C LEU A 69 22.71 -23.98 11.02
N TYR A 70 23.24 -24.01 12.25
CA TYR A 70 22.59 -23.38 13.41
C TYR A 70 22.45 -21.87 13.23
N THR A 71 23.48 -21.21 12.68
CA THR A 71 23.45 -19.78 12.39
C THR A 71 22.35 -19.43 11.40
N TYR A 72 22.23 -20.17 10.29
CA TYR A 72 21.11 -20.00 9.35
C TYR A 72 19.76 -20.25 10.02
N LEU A 73 19.62 -21.31 10.84
CA LEU A 73 18.37 -21.61 11.54
C LEU A 73 17.97 -20.50 12.52
N ARG A 74 18.93 -19.94 13.26
CA ARG A 74 18.73 -18.78 14.15
C ARG A 74 18.25 -17.57 13.36
N TYR A 75 18.81 -17.31 12.18
CA TYR A 75 18.40 -16.18 11.35
C TYR A 75 17.05 -16.39 10.67
N VAL A 76 16.69 -17.62 10.31
CA VAL A 76 15.32 -17.95 9.88
C VAL A 76 14.33 -17.68 11.00
N HIS A 77 14.65 -18.05 12.24
CA HIS A 77 13.81 -17.75 13.40
C HIS A 77 13.58 -16.25 13.58
N LEU A 78 14.65 -15.46 13.58
CA LEU A 78 14.56 -13.99 13.70
C LEU A 78 13.79 -13.37 12.53
N ALA A 79 13.99 -13.88 11.31
CA ALA A 79 13.25 -13.44 10.14
C ALA A 79 11.75 -13.75 10.24
N HIS A 80 11.38 -14.92 10.76
CA HIS A 80 9.98 -15.30 11.02
C HIS A 80 9.33 -14.40 12.07
N GLN A 81 10.01 -14.10 13.19
CA GLN A 81 9.50 -13.19 14.22
C GLN A 81 9.27 -11.77 13.67
N ARG A 82 10.12 -11.33 12.74
CA ARG A 82 10.06 -9.99 12.14
C ARG A 82 9.20 -9.94 10.85
N ARG A 83 8.52 -11.03 10.47
CA ARG A 83 7.72 -11.12 9.24
C ARG A 83 6.57 -10.11 9.21
N THR A 84 5.85 -9.92 10.31
CA THR A 84 4.72 -8.96 10.40
C THR A 84 5.15 -7.52 10.10
N ARG A 85 6.39 -7.15 10.49
CA ARG A 85 6.98 -5.84 10.18
C ARG A 85 7.24 -5.62 8.69
N ARG A 86 7.49 -6.69 7.92
CA ARG A 86 7.77 -6.63 6.47
C ARG A 86 6.49 -6.45 5.65
N HIS A 87 5.40 -7.08 6.08
CA HIS A 87 4.12 -7.01 5.37
C HIS A 87 3.49 -5.62 5.35
N LEU A 88 3.75 -4.79 6.36
CA LEU A 88 3.23 -3.42 6.42
C LEU A 88 3.92 -2.47 5.41
N LEU A 89 5.01 -2.90 4.77
CA LEU A 89 5.73 -2.12 3.76
C LEU A 89 5.27 -2.41 2.33
N HIS A 90 4.51 -3.50 2.11
CA HIS A 90 4.06 -3.94 0.81
C HIS A 90 2.55 -4.24 0.82
N HIS A 91 1.77 -3.44 0.09
CA HIS A 91 0.32 -3.63 -0.07
C HIS A 91 0.03 -4.66 -1.17
N LEU A 92 0.25 -5.93 -0.86
CA LEU A 92 -0.07 -7.03 -1.77
C LEU A 92 -1.46 -7.60 -1.48
N THR A 93 -2.27 -7.69 -2.53
CA THR A 93 -3.51 -8.46 -2.52
C THR A 93 -3.19 -9.94 -2.73
N ILE A 94 -4.16 -10.82 -2.45
CA ILE A 94 -3.96 -12.27 -2.57
C ILE A 94 -3.53 -12.73 -3.98
N ILE A 95 -3.90 -11.98 -5.02
CA ILE A 95 -3.61 -12.31 -6.42
C ILE A 95 -2.23 -11.86 -6.88
N ASP A 96 -1.58 -10.97 -6.11
CA ASP A 96 -0.22 -10.50 -6.41
C ASP A 96 0.82 -11.58 -6.21
N PHE A 97 0.55 -12.50 -5.29
CA PHE A 97 1.42 -13.63 -5.04
C PHE A 97 1.49 -14.59 -6.24
N ASP A 98 2.63 -15.22 -6.43
CA ASP A 98 2.83 -16.20 -7.50
C ASP A 98 2.08 -17.52 -7.29
N SER A 99 1.70 -17.82 -6.04
CA SER A 99 0.91 -19.01 -5.70
C SER A 99 0.06 -18.78 -4.44
N ILE A 100 -1.00 -19.57 -4.30
CA ILE A 100 -1.86 -19.56 -3.12
C ILE A 100 -1.07 -19.95 -1.86
N GLN A 101 -0.17 -20.93 -1.95
CA GLN A 101 0.64 -21.36 -0.81
C GLN A 101 1.54 -20.23 -0.31
N LEU A 102 2.12 -19.45 -1.23
CA LEU A 102 2.91 -18.27 -0.88
C LEU A 102 2.01 -17.19 -0.25
N ALA A 103 0.85 -16.90 -0.85
CA ALA A 103 -0.08 -15.90 -0.33
C ALA A 103 -0.52 -16.20 1.11
N VAL A 104 -0.89 -17.45 1.39
CA VAL A 104 -1.34 -17.87 2.74
C VAL A 104 -0.17 -17.90 3.72
N ARG A 105 1.04 -18.28 3.28
CA ARG A 105 2.23 -18.32 4.13
C ARG A 105 2.71 -16.92 4.52
N GLU A 106 2.72 -16.01 3.57
CA GLU A 106 3.23 -14.66 3.78
C GLU A 106 2.14 -13.73 4.36
N ASN A 107 0.84 -14.02 4.25
CA ASN A 107 -0.23 -13.17 4.81
C ASN A 107 -0.94 -13.75 6.06
N PRO A 108 -0.27 -13.87 7.24
CA PRO A 108 -0.88 -14.45 8.44
C PRO A 108 -1.74 -13.48 9.27
N SER A 109 -1.72 -12.18 8.95
CA SER A 109 -2.39 -11.13 9.74
C SER A 109 -3.87 -10.90 9.39
N THR A 110 -4.34 -11.47 8.27
CA THR A 110 -5.73 -11.34 7.80
C THR A 110 -6.55 -12.54 8.27
N ASP A 111 -7.86 -12.36 8.49
CA ASP A 111 -8.75 -13.46 8.83
C ASP A 111 -8.65 -14.54 7.73
N ALA A 112 -8.35 -15.77 8.15
CA ALA A 112 -8.25 -16.91 7.26
C ALA A 112 -9.57 -17.18 6.52
N ILE A 113 -10.71 -16.73 7.06
CA ILE A 113 -12.00 -16.80 6.38
C ILE A 113 -12.02 -15.87 5.16
N ASP A 114 -11.67 -14.60 5.34
CA ASP A 114 -11.67 -13.58 4.28
C ASP A 114 -10.73 -13.96 3.12
N ILE A 115 -9.51 -14.40 3.45
CA ILE A 115 -8.53 -14.91 2.47
C ILE A 115 -9.14 -16.05 1.63
N GLN A 116 -9.84 -16.99 2.28
CA GLN A 116 -10.43 -18.13 1.58
C GLN A 116 -11.62 -17.74 0.72
N ASP A 117 -12.43 -16.80 1.17
CA ASP A 117 -13.56 -16.30 0.40
C ASP A 117 -13.11 -15.47 -0.80
N ASP A 118 -12.08 -14.64 -0.66
CA ASP A 118 -11.45 -13.96 -1.80
C ASP A 118 -10.89 -14.97 -2.81
N LEU A 119 -10.23 -16.04 -2.38
CA LEU A 119 -9.78 -17.11 -3.29
C LEU A 119 -10.93 -17.79 -4.03
N ARG A 120 -12.08 -17.98 -3.37
CA ARG A 120 -13.29 -18.54 -4.02
C ARG A 120 -13.86 -17.55 -5.04
N ARG A 121 -13.92 -16.26 -4.73
CA ARG A 121 -14.33 -15.18 -5.64
C ARG A 121 -13.40 -15.14 -6.87
N VAL A 122 -12.08 -15.17 -6.66
CA VAL A 122 -11.07 -15.27 -7.73
C VAL A 122 -11.33 -16.47 -8.63
N VAL A 123 -11.52 -17.68 -8.07
CA VAL A 123 -11.74 -18.89 -8.88
C VAL A 123 -13.04 -18.83 -9.66
N ALA A 124 -14.12 -18.32 -9.05
CA ALA A 124 -15.39 -18.13 -9.73
C ALA A 124 -15.25 -17.15 -10.90
N TYR A 125 -14.57 -16.02 -10.67
CA TYR A 125 -14.30 -15.02 -11.69
C TYR A 125 -13.46 -15.57 -12.84
N LEU A 126 -12.33 -16.20 -12.55
CA LEU A 126 -11.44 -16.74 -13.59
C LEU A 126 -12.12 -17.88 -14.36
N SER A 127 -12.96 -18.69 -13.70
CA SER A 127 -13.75 -19.73 -14.36
C SER A 127 -14.79 -19.17 -15.32
N TRP A 128 -15.35 -18.00 -15.01
CA TRP A 128 -16.25 -17.26 -15.89
C TRP A 128 -15.50 -16.53 -17.03
N ARG A 129 -14.30 -15.98 -16.74
CA ARG A 129 -13.54 -15.14 -17.68
C ARG A 129 -12.69 -15.91 -18.69
N LYS A 130 -12.23 -17.12 -18.36
CA LYS A 130 -11.29 -17.91 -19.17
C LYS A 130 -11.72 -18.16 -20.63
N GLU A 131 -13.03 -18.21 -20.90
CA GLU A 131 -13.57 -18.47 -22.25
C GLU A 131 -13.52 -17.23 -23.16
N THR A 132 -13.41 -16.05 -22.57
CA THR A 132 -13.45 -14.76 -23.28
C THR A 132 -12.13 -14.00 -23.20
N ALA A 133 -11.17 -14.44 -22.36
CA ALA A 133 -9.82 -13.89 -22.33
C ALA A 133 -8.75 -14.95 -22.04
N LYS A 134 -7.70 -14.96 -22.87
CA LYS A 134 -6.54 -15.85 -22.65
C LYS A 134 -5.79 -15.53 -21.35
N SER A 135 -5.78 -14.26 -20.95
CA SER A 135 -5.15 -13.77 -19.70
C SER A 135 -5.67 -14.52 -18.47
N ALA A 136 -6.98 -14.78 -18.38
CA ALA A 136 -7.56 -15.56 -17.29
C ALA A 136 -7.08 -17.02 -17.27
N SER A 137 -6.96 -17.67 -18.44
CA SER A 137 -6.39 -19.03 -18.53
C SER A 137 -4.91 -19.07 -18.13
N ILE A 138 -4.13 -18.04 -18.49
CA ILE A 138 -2.72 -17.88 -18.09
C ILE A 138 -2.60 -17.72 -16.57
N LEU A 139 -3.46 -16.91 -15.94
CA LEU A 139 -3.46 -16.74 -14.49
C LEU A 139 -3.91 -18.02 -13.75
N ILE A 140 -4.89 -18.76 -14.28
CA ILE A 140 -5.25 -20.09 -13.76
C ILE A 140 -4.04 -21.02 -13.76
N LEU A 141 -3.31 -21.09 -14.88
CA LEU A 141 -2.12 -21.94 -14.99
C LEU A 141 -1.05 -21.54 -13.96
N ARG A 142 -0.73 -20.25 -13.84
CA ARG A 142 0.30 -19.77 -12.90
C ARG A 142 -0.12 -19.91 -11.44
N PHE A 143 -1.21 -19.26 -11.05
CA PHE A 143 -1.58 -19.04 -9.65
C PHE A 143 -2.25 -20.26 -8.98
N LEU A 144 -3.10 -20.99 -9.72
CA LEU A 144 -3.92 -22.09 -9.18
C LEU A 144 -3.30 -23.47 -9.45
N HIS A 145 -2.80 -23.67 -10.68
CA HIS A 145 -2.24 -24.95 -11.09
C HIS A 145 -0.72 -25.05 -10.88
N GLY A 146 -0.04 -23.93 -10.60
CA GLY A 146 1.40 -23.90 -10.29
C GLY A 146 2.30 -24.20 -11.49
N TYR A 147 1.91 -23.76 -12.68
CA TYR A 147 2.77 -23.81 -13.87
C TYR A 147 3.79 -22.67 -13.88
N ARG A 148 4.93 -22.97 -14.48
CA ARG A 148 6.03 -22.02 -14.73
C ARG A 148 5.75 -21.21 -15.99
N ARG A 149 6.40 -20.06 -16.13
CA ARG A 149 6.19 -19.20 -17.31
C ARG A 149 6.58 -19.94 -18.59
N GLU A 150 7.66 -20.72 -18.56
CA GLU A 150 8.15 -21.52 -19.68
C GLU A 150 7.22 -22.69 -20.00
N GLU A 151 6.60 -23.28 -18.98
CA GLU A 151 5.58 -24.31 -19.17
C GLU A 151 4.29 -23.72 -19.77
N ILE A 152 3.91 -22.51 -19.35
CA ILE A 152 2.77 -21.78 -19.91
C ILE A 152 3.04 -21.43 -21.38
N MET A 153 4.27 -21.00 -21.71
CA MET A 153 4.67 -20.76 -23.11
C MET A 153 4.46 -22.01 -23.97
N GLN A 154 4.88 -23.18 -23.46
CA GLN A 154 4.70 -24.46 -24.15
C GLN A 154 3.23 -24.86 -24.26
N LEU A 155 2.45 -24.68 -23.20
CA LEU A 155 1.02 -25.04 -23.17
C LEU A 155 0.14 -24.15 -24.05
N ALA A 156 0.36 -22.84 -24.03
CA ALA A 156 -0.46 -21.86 -24.73
C ALA A 156 0.11 -21.46 -26.10
N LEU A 157 1.33 -21.90 -26.43
CA LEU A 157 2.05 -21.59 -27.67
C LEU A 157 2.23 -20.08 -27.86
N ILE A 158 2.68 -19.40 -26.80
CA ILE A 158 2.91 -17.95 -26.75
C ILE A 158 4.30 -17.62 -26.23
N SER A 159 4.77 -16.39 -26.51
CA SER A 159 6.08 -15.92 -26.06
C SER A 159 6.13 -15.65 -24.55
N LYS A 160 7.35 -15.58 -24.00
CA LYS A 160 7.60 -15.24 -22.59
C LYS A 160 6.97 -13.89 -22.21
N GLN A 161 7.10 -12.90 -23.09
CA GLN A 161 6.55 -11.57 -22.90
C GLN A 161 5.00 -11.57 -22.93
N ALA A 162 4.39 -12.38 -23.80
CA ALA A 162 2.94 -12.55 -23.82
C ALA A 162 2.41 -13.20 -22.52
N VAL A 163 3.14 -14.16 -21.95
CA VAL A 163 2.81 -14.71 -20.61
C VAL A 163 2.89 -13.62 -19.53
N ALA A 164 3.98 -12.84 -19.50
CA ALA A 164 4.17 -11.78 -18.52
C ALA A 164 3.04 -10.72 -18.59
N ASN A 165 2.74 -10.23 -19.79
CA ASN A 165 1.66 -9.27 -20.01
C ASN A 165 0.28 -9.87 -19.71
N GLY A 166 0.05 -11.15 -20.05
CA GLY A 166 -1.17 -11.87 -19.70
C GLY A 166 -1.40 -11.98 -18.20
N LEU A 167 -0.34 -12.24 -17.42
CA LEU A 167 -0.42 -12.28 -15.96
C LEU A 167 -0.72 -10.91 -15.37
N LEU A 168 -0.03 -9.86 -15.83
CA LEU A 168 -0.26 -8.48 -15.37
C LEU A 168 -1.71 -8.05 -15.63
N LEU A 169 -2.19 -8.23 -16.86
CA LEU A 169 -3.57 -7.89 -17.24
C LEU A 169 -4.60 -8.66 -16.40
N ALA A 170 -4.41 -9.98 -16.23
CA ALA A 170 -5.33 -10.81 -15.47
C ALA A 170 -5.34 -10.44 -13.98
N ARG A 171 -4.18 -10.10 -13.39
CA ARG A 171 -4.09 -9.66 -11.99
C ARG A 171 -4.82 -8.34 -11.79
N ASP A 172 -4.55 -7.33 -12.62
CA ASP A 172 -5.21 -6.02 -12.53
C ASP A 172 -6.72 -6.12 -12.71
N GLU A 173 -7.18 -6.97 -13.64
CA GLU A 173 -8.59 -7.21 -13.87
C GLU A 173 -9.27 -7.93 -12.70
N THR A 174 -8.60 -8.93 -12.13
CA THR A 174 -9.10 -9.68 -10.98
C THR A 174 -9.15 -8.82 -9.71
N LYS A 175 -8.15 -7.95 -9.49
CA LYS A 175 -8.17 -6.97 -8.38
C LYS A 175 -9.37 -6.05 -8.46
N ARG A 176 -9.63 -5.47 -9.65
CA ARG A 176 -10.81 -4.62 -9.87
C ARG A 176 -12.11 -5.35 -9.56
N TYR A 177 -12.23 -6.62 -9.94
CA TYR A 177 -13.39 -7.43 -9.59
C TYR A 177 -13.52 -7.69 -8.07
N LEU A 178 -12.40 -7.90 -7.36
CA LEU A 178 -12.44 -8.09 -5.90
C LEU A 178 -12.85 -6.81 -5.17
N GLU A 179 -12.38 -5.65 -5.63
CA GLU A 179 -12.72 -4.32 -5.10
C GLU A 179 -14.17 -3.91 -5.40
N ASP A 180 -14.60 -4.05 -6.65
CA ASP A 180 -15.95 -3.71 -7.10
C ASP A 180 -16.42 -4.65 -8.22
N ALA A 181 -17.14 -5.69 -7.83
CA ALA A 181 -17.70 -6.66 -8.77
C ALA A 181 -18.80 -6.06 -9.68
N ALA A 182 -19.46 -4.97 -9.27
CA ALA A 182 -20.61 -4.40 -9.96
C ALA A 182 -20.22 -3.51 -11.16
N SER A 183 -19.04 -2.89 -11.13
CA SER A 183 -18.50 -2.10 -12.25
C SER A 183 -17.99 -2.97 -13.41
N MET A 184 -17.75 -4.26 -13.18
CA MET A 184 -17.23 -5.17 -14.21
C MET A 184 -18.34 -5.65 -15.14
N ARG A 185 -18.43 -5.05 -16.35
CA ARG A 185 -19.31 -5.51 -17.43
C ARG A 185 -18.53 -5.80 -18.70
N VAL A 186 -18.54 -7.07 -19.10
CA VAL A 186 -18.07 -7.50 -20.42
C VAL A 186 -19.24 -7.46 -21.39
N LEU A 187 -19.04 -6.79 -22.53
CA LEU A 187 -20.04 -6.69 -23.58
C LEU A 187 -20.51 -8.10 -23.99
N HIS A 188 -21.83 -8.30 -24.01
CA HIS A 188 -22.49 -9.55 -24.40
C HIS A 188 -22.26 -10.77 -23.47
N HIS A 189 -21.77 -10.57 -22.25
CA HIS A 189 -21.62 -11.64 -21.25
C HIS A 189 -22.51 -11.39 -20.00
N PRO A 190 -23.07 -12.44 -19.35
CA PRO A 190 -23.75 -12.29 -18.06
C PRO A 190 -22.80 -11.73 -17.00
N ALA A 191 -23.35 -11.01 -16.00
CA ALA A 191 -22.58 -10.45 -14.89
C ALA A 191 -21.65 -11.50 -14.24
N PRO A 192 -20.47 -11.10 -13.75
CA PRO A 192 -19.56 -12.03 -13.11
C PRO A 192 -20.23 -12.66 -11.87
N PRO A 193 -19.98 -13.95 -11.60
CA PRO A 193 -20.52 -14.62 -10.42
C PRO A 193 -19.90 -14.02 -9.16
N ASP A 194 -20.65 -13.90 -8.07
CA ASP A 194 -20.12 -13.54 -6.75
C ASP A 194 -20.56 -14.61 -5.74
N PRO A 195 -19.69 -15.58 -5.39
CA PRO A 195 -20.05 -16.68 -4.51
C PRO A 195 -20.33 -16.17 -3.09
N LEU A 196 -21.30 -16.78 -2.41
CA LEU A 196 -21.60 -16.44 -1.03
C LEU A 196 -20.41 -16.76 -0.11
N PRO A 197 -20.06 -15.85 0.81
CA PRO A 197 -18.98 -16.06 1.77
C PRO A 197 -19.27 -17.25 2.68
N ARG A 198 -18.21 -17.97 3.09
CA ARG A 198 -18.32 -19.09 4.03
C ARG A 198 -17.91 -18.65 5.43
N GLN A 199 -18.66 -19.10 6.43
CA GLN A 199 -18.41 -18.72 7.82
C GLN A 199 -17.28 -19.53 8.52
N ILE A 200 -16.63 -20.44 7.80
CA ILE A 200 -15.66 -21.39 8.38
C ILE A 200 -14.46 -21.55 7.44
N ALA A 201 -13.26 -21.31 7.97
CA ALA A 201 -12.01 -21.60 7.31
C ALA A 201 -11.74 -23.12 7.27
N VAL A 202 -11.34 -23.63 6.11
CA VAL A 202 -10.93 -25.03 5.93
C VAL A 202 -9.40 -25.16 5.87
N PRO A 203 -8.81 -26.34 6.15
CA PRO A 203 -7.38 -26.56 5.96
C PRO A 203 -6.93 -26.28 4.53
N LEU A 204 -5.71 -25.74 4.35
CA LEU A 204 -5.18 -25.31 3.06
C LEU A 204 -5.22 -26.42 1.98
N GLU A 205 -4.92 -27.67 2.36
CA GLU A 205 -4.98 -28.82 1.44
C GLU A 205 -6.40 -29.04 0.89
N GLN A 206 -7.41 -28.93 1.76
CA GLN A 206 -8.80 -29.08 1.39
C GLN A 206 -9.26 -27.91 0.52
N LEU A 207 -8.82 -26.68 0.84
CA LEU A 207 -9.09 -25.49 0.04
C LEU A 207 -8.52 -25.63 -1.37
N LEU A 208 -7.24 -26.00 -1.51
CA LEU A 208 -6.60 -26.15 -2.82
C LEU A 208 -7.30 -27.20 -3.68
N ALA A 209 -7.71 -28.32 -3.09
CA ALA A 209 -8.49 -29.34 -3.77
C ALA A 209 -9.87 -28.81 -4.21
N GLU A 210 -10.57 -28.07 -3.34
CA GLU A 210 -11.85 -27.42 -3.64
C GLU A 210 -11.75 -26.43 -4.81
N LEU A 211 -10.76 -25.52 -4.74
CA LEU A 211 -10.54 -24.49 -5.76
C LEU A 211 -10.23 -25.12 -7.13
N ARG A 212 -9.37 -26.14 -7.18
CA ARG A 212 -9.05 -26.84 -8.43
C ARG A 212 -10.23 -27.62 -9.00
N ASN A 213 -11.00 -28.30 -8.16
CA ASN A 213 -12.19 -29.02 -8.61
C ASN A 213 -13.21 -28.04 -9.20
N THR A 214 -13.41 -26.87 -8.60
CA THR A 214 -14.27 -25.82 -9.15
C THR A 214 -13.88 -25.43 -10.59
N ILE A 215 -12.57 -25.30 -10.88
CA ILE A 215 -12.08 -25.00 -12.23
C ILE A 215 -12.36 -26.15 -13.20
N PHE A 216 -12.15 -27.38 -12.75
CA PHE A 216 -12.38 -28.58 -13.58
C PHE A 216 -13.86 -28.82 -13.86
N ASP A 217 -14.72 -28.57 -12.88
CA ASP A 217 -16.18 -28.68 -13.01
C ASP A 217 -16.75 -27.57 -13.90
N ALA A 218 -16.05 -26.43 -14.01
CA ALA A 218 -16.38 -25.34 -14.92
C ALA A 218 -15.95 -25.59 -16.39
N CYS A 219 -15.64 -26.83 -16.78
CA CYS A 219 -15.33 -27.19 -18.17
C CYS A 219 -16.62 -27.37 -18.98
N GLN A 220 -16.88 -26.48 -19.95
CA GLN A 220 -18.14 -26.49 -20.72
C GLN A 220 -18.06 -27.26 -22.05
N THR A 221 -16.83 -27.45 -22.59
CA THR A 221 -16.62 -27.99 -23.93
C THR A 221 -16.24 -29.47 -23.91
N CYS A 222 -16.63 -30.21 -24.96
CA CYS A 222 -16.26 -31.62 -25.11
C CYS A 222 -14.77 -31.77 -25.43
N CYS A 223 -14.16 -32.84 -24.93
CA CYS A 223 -12.74 -33.09 -25.19
C CYS A 223 -12.50 -33.46 -26.65
N LEU A 224 -11.46 -32.87 -27.26
CA LEU A 224 -10.97 -33.29 -28.56
C LEU A 224 -10.39 -34.72 -28.50
N PRO A 225 -10.41 -35.46 -29.63
CA PRO A 225 -9.60 -36.67 -29.79
C PRO A 225 -8.12 -36.38 -29.50
N LYS A 226 -7.41 -37.38 -28.96
CA LYS A 226 -6.00 -37.23 -28.54
C LYS A 226 -5.12 -36.72 -29.70
N ASP A 227 -5.30 -37.29 -30.88
CA ASP A 227 -4.44 -36.97 -32.03
C ASP A 227 -4.68 -35.55 -32.54
N GLU A 228 -5.94 -35.10 -32.58
CA GLU A 228 -6.31 -33.73 -32.97
C GLU A 228 -5.78 -32.68 -31.98
N LEU A 229 -5.84 -32.98 -30.68
CA LEU A 229 -5.30 -32.11 -29.63
C LEU A 229 -3.78 -31.98 -29.76
N LEU A 230 -3.06 -33.10 -29.89
CA LEU A 230 -1.60 -33.09 -29.98
C LEU A 230 -1.11 -32.52 -31.31
N GLN A 231 -1.89 -32.61 -32.38
CA GLN A 231 -1.55 -32.02 -33.67
C GLN A 231 -1.29 -30.50 -33.57
N GLN A 232 -1.99 -29.80 -32.68
CA GLN A 232 -1.78 -28.36 -32.42
C GLN A 232 -0.33 -28.04 -32.03
N TYR A 233 0.33 -28.95 -31.30
CA TYR A 233 1.67 -28.78 -30.74
C TYR A 233 2.79 -29.33 -31.63
N THR A 234 2.45 -30.07 -32.69
CA THR A 234 3.44 -30.70 -33.59
C THR A 234 3.94 -29.80 -34.72
N ASN A 235 3.34 -28.61 -34.89
CA ASN A 235 3.70 -27.70 -35.97
C ASN A 235 5.08 -27.06 -35.74
N LEU A 236 5.89 -26.97 -36.80
CA LEU A 236 7.22 -26.33 -36.78
C LEU A 236 7.18 -24.83 -36.44
N ASN A 237 6.06 -24.16 -36.71
CA ASN A 237 5.81 -22.78 -36.31
C ASN A 237 4.39 -22.70 -35.70
N PRO A 238 4.25 -23.05 -34.41
CA PRO A 238 2.96 -23.16 -33.77
C PRO A 238 2.29 -21.78 -33.64
N LYS A 239 1.01 -21.71 -33.98
CA LYS A 239 0.20 -20.52 -33.69
C LYS A 239 -0.27 -20.56 -32.23
N PRO A 240 -0.46 -19.40 -31.58
CA PRO A 240 -1.11 -19.33 -30.28
C PRO A 240 -2.44 -20.07 -30.30
N LEU A 241 -2.73 -20.83 -29.24
CA LEU A 241 -4.00 -21.54 -29.14
C LEU A 241 -5.17 -20.56 -29.12
N ASP A 242 -6.29 -21.01 -29.68
CA ASP A 242 -7.56 -20.29 -29.57
C ASP A 242 -8.01 -20.17 -28.11
N THR A 243 -8.69 -19.07 -27.77
CA THR A 243 -9.12 -18.75 -26.40
C THR A 243 -10.00 -19.85 -25.81
N VAL A 244 -10.95 -20.39 -26.59
CA VAL A 244 -11.86 -21.45 -26.14
C VAL A 244 -11.13 -22.77 -25.94
N LEU A 245 -10.17 -23.09 -26.82
CA LEU A 245 -9.37 -24.30 -26.70
C LEU A 245 -8.43 -24.24 -25.49
N LEU A 246 -7.78 -23.10 -25.25
CA LEU A 246 -6.94 -22.91 -24.07
C LEU A 246 -7.78 -23.01 -22.79
N ALA A 247 -8.96 -22.36 -22.75
CA ALA A 247 -9.91 -22.45 -21.65
C ALA A 247 -10.33 -23.91 -21.36
N HIS A 248 -10.55 -24.71 -22.40
CA HIS A 248 -10.81 -26.15 -22.26
C HIS A 248 -9.63 -26.87 -21.63
N ILE A 249 -8.41 -26.69 -22.16
CA ILE A 249 -7.21 -27.40 -21.69
C ILE A 249 -6.96 -27.11 -20.21
N VAL A 250 -7.02 -25.84 -19.78
CA VAL A 250 -6.79 -25.48 -18.37
C VAL A 250 -7.87 -25.97 -17.41
N SER A 251 -9.04 -26.34 -17.94
CA SER A 251 -10.22 -26.80 -17.18
C SER A 251 -10.51 -28.30 -17.35
N CYS A 252 -9.78 -29.01 -18.20
CA CYS A 252 -10.00 -30.43 -18.45
C CYS A 252 -8.79 -31.23 -18.00
N ARG A 253 -8.92 -31.92 -16.85
CA ARG A 253 -7.84 -32.74 -16.30
C ARG A 253 -7.24 -33.73 -17.32
N ARG A 254 -8.10 -34.37 -18.12
CA ARG A 254 -7.67 -35.32 -19.17
C ARG A 254 -6.82 -34.65 -20.24
N CYS A 255 -7.28 -33.52 -20.78
CA CYS A 255 -6.59 -32.81 -21.87
C CYS A 255 -5.30 -32.16 -21.35
N LEU A 256 -5.33 -31.57 -20.16
CA LEU A 256 -4.15 -31.01 -19.51
C LEU A 256 -3.07 -32.08 -19.28
N ASP A 257 -3.44 -33.26 -18.76
CA ASP A 257 -2.50 -34.35 -18.53
C ASP A 257 -1.91 -34.89 -19.84
N LEU A 258 -2.70 -34.95 -20.93
CA LEU A 258 -2.19 -35.36 -22.25
C LEU A 258 -1.15 -34.40 -22.80
N VAL A 259 -1.39 -33.08 -22.68
CA VAL A 259 -0.45 -32.06 -23.14
C VAL A 259 0.80 -32.03 -22.24
N ASN A 260 0.62 -32.19 -20.93
CA ASN A 260 1.74 -32.33 -19.99
C ASN A 260 2.66 -33.49 -20.35
N ASP A 261 2.08 -34.67 -20.59
CA ASP A 261 2.83 -35.86 -20.99
C ASP A 261 3.59 -35.62 -22.30
N PHE A 262 2.99 -34.89 -23.25
CA PHE A 262 3.63 -34.56 -24.53
C PHE A 262 4.86 -33.67 -24.37
N HIS A 263 4.78 -32.62 -23.55
CA HIS A 263 5.89 -31.71 -23.28
C HIS A 263 6.85 -32.20 -22.17
N GLN A 264 6.62 -33.38 -21.59
CA GLN A 264 7.35 -33.92 -20.44
C GLN A 264 7.29 -32.99 -19.21
N ILE A 265 6.18 -32.27 -19.10
CA ILE A 265 5.85 -31.37 -18.01
C ILE A 265 5.22 -32.21 -16.88
N PRO A 266 5.57 -31.98 -15.59
CA PRO A 266 4.92 -32.68 -14.49
C PRO A 266 3.40 -32.50 -14.49
N ARG A 267 2.66 -33.60 -14.31
CA ARG A 267 1.20 -33.58 -14.16
C ARG A 267 0.78 -32.82 -12.91
N ILE A 268 -0.48 -32.39 -12.89
CA ILE A 268 -1.00 -31.51 -11.84
C ILE A 268 -0.96 -32.12 -10.43
N ASP A 269 -1.15 -33.44 -10.33
CA ASP A 269 -1.10 -34.20 -9.06
C ASP A 269 0.33 -34.33 -8.49
N LEU A 270 1.36 -34.09 -9.30
CA LEU A 270 2.75 -34.13 -8.90
C LEU A 270 3.31 -32.76 -8.50
N ARG A 271 2.55 -31.68 -8.76
CA ARG A 271 2.93 -30.29 -8.51
C ARG A 271 2.73 -29.84 -7.06
N SER A 272 1.77 -30.41 -6.34
CA SER A 272 1.59 -30.19 -4.89
C SER A 272 2.10 -31.40 -4.09
N PRO A 273 2.90 -31.21 -3.02
CA PRO A 273 3.37 -32.30 -2.16
C PRO A 273 2.21 -33.11 -1.55
N ASP A 274 1.11 -32.43 -1.24
CA ASP A 274 -0.02 -33.00 -0.51
C ASP A 274 -0.89 -33.90 -1.42
N ASP A 275 -1.02 -33.57 -2.73
CA ASP A 275 -1.73 -34.39 -3.72
C ASP A 275 -1.05 -35.74 -4.00
N ALA A 276 0.28 -35.77 -3.91
CA ALA A 276 1.05 -37.00 -4.12
C ALA A 276 0.88 -38.02 -2.98
N THR A 277 0.51 -37.56 -1.78
CA THR A 277 0.20 -38.46 -0.64
C THR A 277 -1.17 -39.13 -0.81
N ALA A 278 -2.10 -38.52 -1.55
CA ALA A 278 -3.41 -39.09 -1.86
C ALA A 278 -3.33 -40.14 -2.99
N SER A 279 -2.48 -39.91 -4.01
CA SER A 279 -2.35 -40.80 -5.18
C SER A 279 -1.70 -42.16 -4.84
N THR A 280 -0.87 -42.23 -3.80
CA THR A 280 -0.19 -43.47 -3.38
C THR A 280 -1.10 -44.48 -2.66
N ARG A 281 -2.36 -44.14 -2.33
CA ARG A 281 -3.33 -45.09 -1.74
C ARG A 281 -4.13 -45.93 -2.75
N ARG A 282 -3.91 -45.77 -4.06
CA ARG A 282 -4.74 -46.40 -5.09
C ARG A 282 -4.00 -47.25 -6.13
N THR A 283 -3.13 -48.16 -5.68
CA THR A 283 -2.80 -49.38 -6.46
C THR A 283 -2.61 -50.57 -5.53
N LYS A 284 -3.71 -51.31 -5.34
CA LYS A 284 -3.68 -52.64 -4.70
C LYS A 284 -3.32 -53.66 -5.79
N SER A 285 -2.03 -54.00 -5.93
CA SER A 285 -1.63 -55.28 -6.53
C SER A 285 -0.27 -55.75 -6.01
N GLU A 286 -0.33 -56.82 -5.22
CA GLU A 286 0.62 -57.93 -5.11
C GLU A 286 2.11 -57.69 -4.80
N SER A 287 2.43 -57.95 -3.54
CA SER A 287 3.53 -58.80 -3.06
C SER A 287 4.86 -58.81 -3.82
N ARG A 288 5.87 -58.13 -3.26
CA ARG A 288 7.22 -58.69 -3.14
C ARG A 288 7.98 -58.07 -1.95
N LYS A 289 8.25 -58.92 -0.95
CA LYS A 289 9.22 -58.67 0.11
C LYS A 289 10.58 -58.35 -0.52
N ARG A 290 11.16 -57.18 -0.25
CA ARG A 290 12.61 -57.02 -0.18
C ARG A 290 12.98 -55.92 0.81
N SER A 291 13.74 -56.35 1.81
CA SER A 291 14.46 -55.56 2.80
C SER A 291 15.44 -54.60 2.11
N GLY A 292 15.42 -53.34 2.53
CA GLY A 292 16.28 -52.26 2.06
C GLY A 292 15.90 -50.95 2.75
N LYS A 293 15.96 -50.93 4.09
CA LYS A 293 15.83 -49.69 4.87
C LYS A 293 17.11 -48.88 4.73
N ASN A 294 16.99 -47.55 4.60
CA ASN A 294 18.01 -46.51 4.82
C ASN A 294 18.57 -45.71 3.60
N ALA A 295 17.86 -45.60 2.47
CA ALA A 295 18.27 -44.63 1.42
C ALA A 295 17.16 -43.73 0.86
N ALA A 296 15.88 -43.96 1.24
CA ALA A 296 14.73 -43.26 0.64
C ALA A 296 14.04 -42.23 1.55
N GLU A 297 14.33 -42.21 2.86
CA GLU A 297 13.65 -41.32 3.82
C GLU A 297 14.05 -39.83 3.72
N PRO A 298 15.33 -39.43 3.50
CA PRO A 298 15.70 -38.00 3.46
C PRO A 298 15.05 -37.24 2.29
N LYS A 299 14.76 -37.91 1.17
CA LYS A 299 14.14 -37.31 -0.02
C LYS A 299 12.67 -36.95 0.17
N ILE A 300 11.97 -37.62 1.07
CA ILE A 300 10.55 -37.35 1.34
C ILE A 300 10.42 -36.11 2.23
N VAL A 301 11.34 -35.94 3.18
CA VAL A 301 11.31 -34.91 4.21
C VAL A 301 11.73 -33.51 3.70
N ILE A 302 12.56 -33.44 2.66
CA ILE A 302 13.04 -32.18 2.02
C ILE A 302 12.18 -31.82 0.79
N ARG A 303 11.12 -32.59 0.48
CA ARG A 303 10.30 -32.34 -0.71
C ARG A 303 9.65 -30.93 -0.71
N LYS A 304 9.21 -30.46 0.47
CA LYS A 304 8.66 -29.11 0.65
C LYS A 304 9.73 -28.02 0.42
N ALA A 305 10.94 -28.21 0.93
CA ALA A 305 12.07 -27.33 0.66
C ALA A 305 12.42 -27.21 -0.83
N TYR A 306 12.44 -28.33 -1.57
CA TYR A 306 12.67 -28.26 -3.02
C TYR A 306 11.57 -27.52 -3.77
N GLN A 307 10.33 -27.55 -3.28
CA GLN A 307 9.27 -26.73 -3.86
C GLN A 307 9.53 -25.24 -3.60
N ARG A 308 9.87 -24.85 -2.36
CA ARG A 308 10.20 -23.45 -2.04
C ARG A 308 11.42 -22.95 -2.83
N LEU A 309 12.41 -23.81 -3.02
CA LEU A 309 13.56 -23.51 -3.85
C LEU A 309 13.15 -23.29 -5.32
N ARG A 310 12.19 -24.07 -5.84
CA ARG A 310 11.62 -23.83 -7.17
C ARG A 310 10.82 -22.53 -7.22
N GLU A 311 9.99 -22.24 -6.22
CA GLU A 311 9.25 -20.98 -6.10
C GLU A 311 10.22 -19.80 -6.21
N LEU A 312 11.36 -19.85 -5.49
CA LEU A 312 12.40 -18.83 -5.55
C LEU A 312 13.02 -18.68 -6.96
N TYR A 313 13.40 -19.77 -7.61
CA TYR A 313 14.01 -19.70 -8.95
C TYR A 313 13.04 -19.23 -10.04
N ASP A 314 11.76 -19.58 -9.90
CA ASP A 314 10.70 -19.23 -10.84
C ASP A 314 10.10 -17.83 -10.53
N HIS A 315 10.46 -17.23 -9.39
CA HIS A 315 9.97 -15.91 -8.99
C HIS A 315 10.66 -14.79 -9.77
N ARG A 316 9.91 -13.73 -10.03
CA ARG A 316 10.39 -12.49 -10.66
C ARG A 316 9.93 -11.32 -9.82
N PRO A 317 10.82 -10.73 -9.00
CA PRO A 317 10.46 -9.62 -8.13
C PRO A 317 10.07 -8.39 -8.94
N GLU A 318 9.10 -7.64 -8.44
CA GLU A 318 8.75 -6.28 -8.90
C GLU A 318 9.52 -5.22 -8.09
N SER A 319 9.93 -5.55 -6.87
CA SER A 319 10.85 -4.75 -6.08
C SER A 319 11.84 -5.62 -5.32
N ILE A 320 13.02 -5.08 -5.04
CA ILE A 320 14.02 -5.68 -4.16
C ILE A 320 14.24 -4.81 -2.93
N SER A 321 14.48 -5.43 -1.79
CA SER A 321 14.84 -4.74 -0.56
C SER A 321 16.04 -5.38 0.13
N ILE A 322 16.84 -4.55 0.80
CA ILE A 322 17.96 -4.97 1.65
C ILE A 322 17.49 -4.92 3.08
N ALA A 323 17.59 -6.05 3.78
CA ALA A 323 17.37 -6.13 5.21
C ALA A 323 18.65 -6.53 5.95
N VAL A 324 19.00 -5.77 6.99
CA VAL A 324 20.13 -6.08 7.88
C VAL A 324 19.57 -6.47 9.23
N ASN A 325 19.99 -7.62 9.73
CA ASN A 325 19.44 -8.23 10.93
C ASN A 325 17.90 -8.29 10.88
N GLY A 326 17.30 -8.46 9.69
CA GLY A 326 15.85 -8.50 9.51
C GLY A 326 15.12 -7.15 9.55
N HIS A 327 15.82 -6.02 9.62
CA HIS A 327 15.27 -4.66 9.44
C HIS A 327 15.52 -4.21 8.00
N ILE A 328 14.45 -3.82 7.29
CA ILE A 328 14.57 -3.30 5.91
C ILE A 328 15.19 -1.90 5.97
N LEU A 329 16.34 -1.72 5.33
CA LEU A 329 17.05 -0.44 5.30
C LEU A 329 16.84 0.31 3.97
N ALA A 330 16.61 -0.42 2.88
CA ALA A 330 16.39 0.15 1.57
C ALA A 330 15.50 -0.76 0.71
N ALA A 331 14.72 -0.18 -0.19
CA ALA A 331 13.92 -0.89 -1.17
C ALA A 331 13.92 -0.14 -2.51
N ARG A 332 13.77 -0.87 -3.62
CA ARG A 332 13.74 -0.32 -4.97
C ARG A 332 12.91 -1.17 -5.91
N ASP A 333 12.13 -0.51 -6.76
CA ASP A 333 11.36 -1.17 -7.81
C ASP A 333 12.25 -1.53 -9.00
N ILE A 334 11.97 -2.68 -9.61
CA ILE A 334 12.67 -3.20 -10.77
C ILE A 334 12.06 -2.58 -12.02
N SER A 335 12.89 -1.89 -12.80
CA SER A 335 12.42 -1.13 -13.98
C SER A 335 13.34 -1.24 -15.19
N SER A 336 14.48 -1.92 -15.05
CA SER A 336 15.47 -2.11 -16.10
C SER A 336 16.09 -3.51 -16.03
N THR A 337 16.85 -3.90 -17.05
CA THR A 337 17.61 -5.16 -17.08
C THR A 337 18.65 -5.28 -15.97
N VAL A 338 19.16 -4.15 -15.48
CA VAL A 338 20.08 -4.07 -14.34
C VAL A 338 19.54 -3.07 -13.33
N ASN A 339 19.42 -3.47 -12.07
CA ASN A 339 18.88 -2.66 -10.98
C ASN A 339 19.88 -2.65 -9.83
N ARG A 340 20.36 -1.46 -9.46
CA ARG A 340 21.31 -1.25 -8.37
C ARG A 340 20.62 -0.66 -7.16
N LEU A 341 20.87 -1.22 -5.99
CA LEU A 341 20.39 -0.74 -4.70
C LEU A 341 21.57 -0.67 -3.73
N GLU A 342 21.80 0.49 -3.12
CA GLU A 342 22.88 0.65 -2.13
C GLU A 342 22.33 1.23 -0.84
N VAL A 343 22.97 0.86 0.27
CA VAL A 343 22.64 1.40 1.58
C VAL A 343 23.88 1.49 2.47
N GLU A 344 24.08 2.66 3.08
CA GLU A 344 25.07 2.85 4.13
C GLU A 344 24.46 2.43 5.47
N VAL A 345 25.18 1.56 6.19
CA VAL A 345 24.81 1.11 7.53
C VAL A 345 25.55 1.97 8.55
N HIS A 346 24.86 2.36 9.62
CA HIS A 346 25.46 3.16 10.68
C HIS A 346 26.67 2.43 11.29
N PRO A 347 27.80 3.09 11.59
CA PRO A 347 29.02 2.45 12.10
C PRO A 347 28.84 1.62 13.38
N GLU A 348 27.87 2.00 14.21
CA GLU A 348 27.60 1.33 15.48
C GLU A 348 26.72 0.07 15.30
N THR A 349 26.06 -0.08 14.15
CA THR A 349 25.19 -1.22 13.88
C THR A 349 26.03 -2.43 13.53
N ARG A 350 26.02 -3.44 14.41
CA ARG A 350 26.65 -4.73 14.15
C ARG A 350 25.90 -5.51 13.08
N ILE A 351 26.57 -5.97 12.02
CA ILE A 351 25.93 -6.77 10.97
C ILE A 351 26.08 -8.26 11.33
N GLU A 352 24.99 -8.91 11.74
CA GLU A 352 24.98 -10.36 11.98
C GLU A 352 24.56 -11.15 10.73
N PHE A 353 23.60 -10.61 9.98
CA PHE A 353 23.16 -11.17 8.70
C PHE A 353 22.51 -10.13 7.78
N ILE A 354 22.58 -10.41 6.48
CA ILE A 354 21.98 -9.60 5.42
C ILE A 354 21.00 -10.47 4.64
N GLU A 355 19.82 -9.96 4.35
CA GLU A 355 18.84 -10.57 3.45
C GLU A 355 18.54 -9.63 2.29
N VAL A 356 18.39 -10.20 1.10
CA VAL A 356 17.78 -9.52 -0.04
C VAL A 356 16.42 -10.17 -0.29
N LEU A 357 15.36 -9.36 -0.27
CA LEU A 357 13.97 -9.82 -0.29
C LEU A 357 13.21 -9.23 -1.48
N SER A 358 12.20 -9.95 -1.97
CA SER A 358 11.20 -9.41 -2.90
C SER A 358 10.00 -8.77 -2.19
N GLU A 359 9.14 -8.08 -2.93
CA GLU A 359 7.87 -7.53 -2.43
C GLU A 359 6.95 -8.62 -1.85
N GLN A 360 7.01 -9.84 -2.39
CA GLN A 360 6.23 -11.00 -1.94
C GLN A 360 6.84 -11.69 -0.71
N GLY A 361 7.87 -11.12 -0.09
CA GLY A 361 8.54 -11.69 1.09
C GLY A 361 9.47 -12.87 0.78
N ILE A 362 9.73 -13.17 -0.50
CA ILE A 362 10.66 -14.23 -0.88
C ILE A 362 12.09 -13.75 -0.64
N CYS A 363 12.85 -14.54 0.12
CA CYS A 363 14.27 -14.27 0.37
C CYS A 363 15.11 -14.75 -0.82
N LEU A 364 15.57 -13.81 -1.64
CA LEU A 364 16.38 -14.07 -2.84
C LEU A 364 17.81 -14.45 -2.47
N LEU A 365 18.34 -13.89 -1.39
CA LEU A 365 19.67 -14.20 -0.86
C LEU A 365 19.70 -13.91 0.65
N ALA A 366 20.33 -14.78 1.43
CA ALA A 366 20.56 -14.55 2.86
C ALA A 366 21.99 -14.94 3.21
N ILE A 367 22.71 -14.03 3.86
CA ILE A 367 24.13 -14.19 4.13
C ILE A 367 24.43 -13.93 5.60
N PRO A 368 25.00 -14.92 6.33
CA PRO A 368 25.54 -14.70 7.65
C PRO A 368 26.87 -13.92 7.53
N VAL A 369 26.99 -12.82 8.26
CA VAL A 369 28.27 -12.09 8.39
C VAL A 369 28.96 -12.62 9.64
N VAL A 370 29.86 -13.59 9.44
CA VAL A 370 30.48 -14.36 10.54
C VAL A 370 31.68 -13.63 11.16
N SER A 371 32.32 -12.73 10.41
CA SER A 371 33.48 -11.96 10.83
C SER A 371 33.54 -10.62 10.09
N GLU A 372 33.94 -9.57 10.79
CA GLU A 372 34.19 -8.22 10.24
C GLU A 372 35.71 -7.92 10.25
N PRO A 373 36.20 -6.93 9.49
CA PRO A 373 37.60 -6.55 9.52
C PRO A 373 38.07 -6.20 10.95
N PRO A 374 39.29 -6.61 11.36
CA PRO A 374 40.37 -7.16 10.54
C PRO A 374 40.34 -8.69 10.35
N GLN A 375 39.30 -9.38 10.83
CA GLN A 375 39.21 -10.84 10.79
C GLN A 375 38.70 -11.36 9.44
N SER A 376 38.08 -10.49 8.65
CA SER A 376 37.64 -10.74 7.26
C SER A 376 38.36 -9.83 6.27
N GLU A 377 38.17 -10.11 4.99
CA GLU A 377 38.48 -9.16 3.91
C GLU A 377 37.64 -7.86 4.07
N PRO A 378 38.18 -6.71 3.62
CA PRO A 378 37.47 -5.42 3.69
C PRO A 378 36.26 -5.35 2.77
N GLU A 379 36.17 -6.27 1.81
CA GLU A 379 35.02 -6.42 0.92
C GLU A 379 34.55 -7.88 0.96
N ILE A 380 33.24 -8.07 0.99
CA ILE A 380 32.60 -9.39 0.91
C ILE A 380 31.69 -9.37 -0.32
N ARG A 381 31.94 -10.27 -1.27
CA ARG A 381 31.15 -10.38 -2.51
C ARG A 381 30.48 -11.75 -2.59
N TYR A 382 29.21 -11.73 -2.98
CA TYR A 382 28.43 -12.91 -3.30
C TYR A 382 27.70 -12.74 -4.62
N GLU A 383 27.57 -13.85 -5.32
CA GLU A 383 26.92 -13.92 -6.62
C GLU A 383 26.04 -15.16 -6.64
N VAL A 384 24.77 -14.98 -6.98
CA VAL A 384 23.82 -16.08 -7.13
C VAL A 384 23.05 -15.95 -8.42
N PHE A 385 22.89 -17.07 -9.12
CA PHE A 385 22.02 -17.18 -10.28
C PHE A 385 20.63 -17.56 -9.81
N LEU A 386 19.68 -16.67 -10.06
CA LEU A 386 18.24 -16.92 -9.92
C LEU A 386 17.79 -17.45 -11.31
N GLY A 387 16.71 -18.22 -11.44
CA GLY A 387 16.44 -19.00 -12.67
C GLY A 387 16.42 -18.17 -13.97
N ASP A 388 16.55 -18.82 -15.14
CA ASP A 388 16.36 -18.25 -16.50
C ASP A 388 16.81 -16.80 -16.71
N ALA A 389 18.14 -16.62 -16.62
CA ALA A 389 18.88 -15.38 -16.91
C ALA A 389 18.73 -14.25 -15.87
N CYS A 390 18.32 -14.57 -14.64
CA CYS A 390 18.36 -13.64 -13.53
C CYS A 390 19.61 -13.85 -12.68
N LYS A 391 20.23 -12.76 -12.24
CA LYS A 391 21.45 -12.84 -11.44
C LYS A 391 21.39 -11.77 -10.36
N LEU A 392 21.82 -12.13 -9.15
CA LEU A 392 21.90 -11.22 -8.03
C LEU A 392 23.33 -11.21 -7.49
N GLU A 393 23.92 -10.02 -7.43
CA GLU A 393 25.20 -9.79 -6.77
C GLU A 393 24.98 -8.96 -5.52
N LEU A 394 25.67 -9.32 -4.44
CA LEU A 394 25.71 -8.58 -3.19
C LEU A 394 27.17 -8.29 -2.85
N LEU A 395 27.45 -7.03 -2.54
CA LEU A 395 28.77 -6.54 -2.16
C LEU A 395 28.65 -5.76 -0.86
N VAL A 396 29.45 -6.13 0.14
CA VAL A 396 29.56 -5.42 1.42
C VAL A 396 30.96 -4.86 1.53
N LYS A 397 31.08 -3.53 1.63
CA LYS A 397 32.35 -2.81 1.79
C LYS A 397 32.42 -2.22 3.19
N PHE A 398 33.41 -2.60 3.99
CA PHE A 398 33.60 -2.03 5.31
C PHE A 398 34.42 -0.74 5.21
N MET A 399 33.75 0.42 5.25
CA MET A 399 34.38 1.74 5.13
C MET A 399 34.55 2.41 6.50
N GLY A 400 35.34 3.49 6.56
CA GLY A 400 35.59 4.24 7.80
C GLY A 400 34.36 4.95 8.37
N ASN A 401 33.34 5.20 7.56
CA ASN A 401 32.05 5.79 7.91
C ASN A 401 30.93 4.74 8.08
N GLY A 402 31.26 3.45 8.10
CA GLY A 402 30.31 2.35 8.24
C GLY A 402 30.34 1.37 7.07
N PRO A 403 29.65 0.22 7.17
CA PRO A 403 29.50 -0.72 6.07
C PRO A 403 28.61 -0.16 4.95
N LEU A 404 29.05 -0.23 3.71
CA LEU A 404 28.23 0.02 2.51
C LEU A 404 27.79 -1.33 1.93
N ILE A 405 26.49 -1.53 1.79
CA ILE A 405 25.91 -2.71 1.17
C ILE A 405 25.37 -2.33 -0.21
N GLU A 406 25.80 -3.04 -1.25
CA GLU A 406 25.41 -2.85 -2.64
C GLU A 406 24.82 -4.15 -3.19
N VAL A 407 23.63 -4.06 -3.78
CA VAL A 407 22.93 -5.14 -4.48
C VAL A 407 22.77 -4.77 -5.95
N LEU A 408 23.15 -5.70 -6.82
CA LEU A 408 22.91 -5.62 -8.26
C LEU A 408 22.00 -6.79 -8.66
N TYR A 409 20.80 -6.46 -9.13
CA TYR A 409 19.86 -7.43 -9.68
C TYR A 409 19.78 -7.30 -11.19
N HIS A 410 20.08 -8.37 -11.89
CA HIS A 410 20.03 -8.49 -13.34
C HIS A 410 18.84 -9.38 -13.75
N ASP A 411 18.09 -8.92 -14.74
CA ASP A 411 17.00 -9.67 -15.37
C ASP A 411 17.05 -9.43 -16.88
N GLU A 412 17.66 -10.36 -17.61
CA GLU A 412 17.76 -10.28 -19.08
C GLU A 412 16.39 -10.39 -19.76
N SER A 413 15.36 -10.88 -19.08
CA SER A 413 14.01 -10.97 -19.68
C SER A 413 13.32 -9.62 -19.86
N LEU A 414 13.88 -8.56 -19.28
CA LEU A 414 13.47 -7.17 -19.52
C LEU A 414 14.16 -6.55 -20.74
N ALA A 415 15.13 -7.22 -21.35
CA ALA A 415 15.68 -6.79 -22.63
C ALA A 415 14.60 -6.94 -23.72
N SER A 416 14.37 -5.90 -24.51
CA SER A 416 13.34 -5.92 -25.55
C SER A 416 13.75 -6.86 -26.69
N GLU A 417 13.47 -8.15 -26.57
CA GLU A 417 13.57 -9.04 -27.72
C GLU A 417 12.35 -8.78 -28.61
N GLN A 418 12.56 -8.08 -29.74
CA GLN A 418 11.59 -8.01 -30.83
C GLN A 418 11.45 -9.40 -31.46
N GLU A 419 10.67 -10.29 -30.83
CA GLU A 419 10.32 -11.56 -31.44
C GLU A 419 9.19 -11.39 -32.47
N PRO A 420 9.36 -11.85 -33.72
CA PRO A 420 8.35 -11.72 -34.76
C PRO A 420 7.09 -12.55 -34.41
N GLY A 421 5.95 -11.88 -34.26
CA GLY A 421 4.64 -12.48 -33.93
C GLY A 421 4.15 -12.22 -32.50
N ALA A 422 4.99 -11.65 -31.62
CA ALA A 422 4.58 -11.25 -30.27
C ALA A 422 3.56 -10.10 -30.29
N GLU A 423 3.69 -9.18 -31.25
CA GLU A 423 2.79 -8.03 -31.42
C GLU A 423 1.34 -8.46 -31.72
N ASP A 424 1.14 -9.43 -32.60
CA ASP A 424 -0.20 -9.94 -32.94
C ASP A 424 -0.88 -10.63 -31.74
N ALA A 425 -0.11 -11.38 -30.94
CA ALA A 425 -0.63 -12.00 -29.71
C ALA A 425 -0.98 -10.95 -28.64
N LEU A 426 -0.16 -9.90 -28.51
CA LEU A 426 -0.40 -8.79 -27.59
C LEU A 426 -1.60 -7.93 -27.99
N ILE A 427 -1.76 -7.67 -29.30
CA ILE A 427 -2.91 -6.95 -29.85
C ILE A 427 -4.19 -7.77 -29.62
N SER A 428 -4.16 -9.08 -29.86
CA SER A 428 -5.30 -9.98 -29.57
C SER A 428 -5.69 -9.96 -28.09
N MET A 429 -4.73 -10.00 -27.17
CA MET A 429 -5.00 -9.97 -25.73
C MET A 429 -5.50 -8.60 -25.23
N ARG A 430 -5.03 -7.50 -25.83
CA ARG A 430 -5.51 -6.14 -25.51
C ARG A 430 -6.91 -5.87 -26.09
N GLN A 431 -7.24 -6.41 -27.26
CA GLN A 431 -8.56 -6.26 -27.88
C GLN A 431 -9.68 -7.01 -27.13
N GLU A 432 -9.36 -8.12 -26.45
CA GLU A 432 -10.30 -8.86 -25.57
C GLU A 432 -10.70 -8.08 -24.28
N VAL A 433 -10.08 -6.92 -24.02
CA VAL A 433 -10.28 -6.09 -22.81
C VAL A 433 -11.11 -4.83 -23.08
N VAL A 434 -11.36 -4.44 -24.34
CA VAL A 434 -12.07 -3.19 -24.67
C VAL A 434 -13.58 -3.34 -24.48
N SER A 435 -14.10 -2.88 -23.34
CA SER A 435 -15.49 -2.44 -23.21
C SER A 435 -15.62 -1.08 -23.92
N SER A 436 -16.14 -1.05 -25.15
CA SER A 436 -16.44 0.23 -25.81
C SER A 436 -17.65 0.92 -25.15
N PRO A 437 -17.60 2.22 -24.84
CA PRO A 437 -18.78 3.04 -24.61
C PRO A 437 -19.54 3.20 -25.93
N LEU A 438 -20.85 2.95 -25.91
CA LEU A 438 -21.73 3.13 -27.07
C LEU A 438 -21.88 4.62 -27.43
N ASP A 439 -21.38 5.00 -28.62
CA ASP A 439 -21.71 6.25 -29.31
C ASP A 439 -23.23 6.42 -29.47
N ARG A 440 -23.77 7.57 -29.07
CA ARG A 440 -25.08 8.06 -29.53
C ARG A 440 -24.90 9.26 -30.45
N PRO A 441 -25.59 9.31 -31.61
CA PRO A 441 -25.42 10.38 -32.58
C PRO A 441 -26.08 11.67 -32.09
N SER A 442 -25.31 12.77 -32.06
CA SER A 442 -25.82 14.12 -31.76
C SER A 442 -26.40 14.77 -33.03
N LEU A 443 -27.64 15.25 -32.93
CA LEU A 443 -28.31 16.05 -33.95
C LEU A 443 -28.55 17.49 -33.43
N LEU A 444 -27.92 18.45 -34.12
CA LEU A 444 -28.28 19.89 -34.30
C LEU A 444 -27.97 20.88 -33.13
N PRO A 445 -27.92 22.23 -33.38
CA PRO A 445 -26.91 22.96 -34.17
C PRO A 445 -26.34 24.20 -33.43
N LYS A 446 -25.17 24.69 -33.90
CA LYS A 446 -24.44 25.87 -33.36
C LYS A 446 -25.20 27.19 -33.52
N THR A 447 -25.26 28.01 -32.46
CA THR A 447 -25.54 29.45 -32.60
C THR A 447 -24.52 30.33 -31.87
N LYS A 448 -24.08 31.35 -32.60
CA LYS A 448 -23.05 32.35 -32.28
C LYS A 448 -23.70 33.53 -31.57
N TRP A 449 -23.22 33.91 -30.39
CA TRP A 449 -23.70 35.12 -29.71
C TRP A 449 -22.71 35.69 -28.69
N GLN A 450 -21.42 35.80 -29.01
CA GLN A 450 -20.51 36.59 -28.17
C GLN A 450 -19.55 37.45 -29.00
N THR A 451 -20.07 38.55 -29.54
CA THR A 451 -19.30 39.79 -29.67
C THR A 451 -20.17 40.92 -29.16
N ARG A 452 -19.69 41.64 -28.13
CA ARG A 452 -20.11 42.97 -27.61
C ARG A 452 -20.28 42.95 -26.07
N LEU A 453 -19.18 42.93 -25.32
CA LEU A 453 -19.05 43.76 -24.12
C LEU A 453 -17.60 43.95 -23.66
N ARG A 454 -16.68 44.25 -24.58
CA ARG A 454 -15.29 44.62 -24.25
C ARG A 454 -14.94 46.01 -24.78
N ARG A 455 -15.74 47.02 -24.39
CA ARG A 455 -15.44 48.45 -24.57
C ARG A 455 -16.18 49.28 -23.51
N ARG A 456 -15.77 49.24 -22.23
CA ARG A 456 -16.16 50.27 -21.25
C ARG A 456 -15.39 50.33 -19.92
N VAL A 457 -14.12 49.90 -19.85
CA VAL A 457 -13.26 50.21 -18.68
C VAL A 457 -11.87 50.64 -19.13
N ARG A 458 -11.82 51.66 -19.98
CA ARG A 458 -10.58 52.41 -20.24
C ARG A 458 -10.92 53.87 -20.44
N ARG A 459 -11.10 54.56 -19.32
CA ARG A 459 -10.95 56.01 -19.12
C ARG A 459 -11.50 56.33 -17.73
N ILE A 460 -10.61 56.64 -16.81
CA ILE A 460 -10.66 57.68 -15.75
C ILE A 460 -9.49 57.34 -14.81
N PHE A 461 -8.87 58.39 -14.24
CA PHE A 461 -7.60 58.47 -13.50
C PHE A 461 -6.39 58.63 -14.43
N THR A 462 -5.74 59.79 -14.50
CA THR A 462 -5.39 60.82 -13.48
C THR A 462 -5.38 62.24 -14.11
N PRO A 463 -5.25 63.39 -13.39
CA PRO A 463 -3.97 63.81 -12.75
C PRO A 463 -4.04 64.65 -11.44
N SER A 464 -2.85 64.72 -10.81
CA SER A 464 -2.26 65.77 -9.94
C SER A 464 -2.91 66.16 -8.60
N LEU A 465 -2.29 65.71 -7.49
CA LEU A 465 -2.33 66.34 -6.16
C LEU A 465 -0.90 66.44 -5.58
N SER A 466 -0.65 67.48 -4.78
CA SER A 466 0.65 67.92 -4.26
C SER A 466 1.22 66.99 -3.18
N PRO A 467 2.57 66.92 -3.01
CA PRO A 467 3.24 65.90 -2.19
C PRO A 467 2.95 65.95 -0.68
N VAL A 468 2.40 67.06 -0.18
CA VAL A 468 2.04 67.22 1.24
C VAL A 468 0.68 66.59 1.56
N PHE A 469 -0.24 66.56 0.60
CA PHE A 469 -1.53 65.88 0.78
C PHE A 469 -1.38 64.36 0.67
N THR A 470 -0.45 63.89 -0.17
CA THR A 470 -0.17 62.45 -0.32
C THR A 470 0.39 61.87 0.97
N SER A 471 1.31 62.57 1.65
CA SER A 471 1.87 62.10 2.93
C SER A 471 0.86 62.13 4.08
N ALA A 472 -0.03 63.14 4.13
CA ALA A 472 -1.10 63.20 5.13
C ALA A 472 -2.15 62.08 4.94
N VAL A 473 -2.51 61.78 3.68
CA VAL A 473 -3.43 60.68 3.37
C VAL A 473 -2.78 59.33 3.64
N ILE A 474 -1.51 59.15 3.30
CA ILE A 474 -0.77 57.89 3.58
C ILE A 474 -0.65 57.67 5.09
N LEU A 475 -0.33 58.71 5.88
CA LEU A 475 -0.26 58.60 7.35
C LEU A 475 -1.64 58.40 7.99
N GLY A 476 -2.69 59.03 7.47
CA GLY A 476 -4.06 58.81 7.93
C GLY A 476 -4.55 57.39 7.64
N VAL A 477 -4.27 56.87 6.43
CA VAL A 477 -4.57 55.50 6.04
C VAL A 477 -3.71 54.53 6.85
N ALA A 478 -2.42 54.79 7.06
CA ALA A 478 -1.56 53.96 7.90
C ALA A 478 -2.01 53.95 9.36
N SER A 479 -2.48 55.08 9.91
CA SER A 479 -3.01 55.15 11.27
C SER A 479 -4.35 54.41 11.40
N LEU A 480 -5.24 54.51 10.40
CA LEU A 480 -6.47 53.71 10.32
C LEU A 480 -6.20 52.21 10.14
N VAL A 481 -5.16 51.85 9.37
CA VAL A 481 -4.72 50.46 9.19
C VAL A 481 -4.08 49.95 10.48
N CYS A 482 -3.22 50.72 11.15
CA CYS A 482 -2.66 50.35 12.45
C CYS A 482 -3.72 50.27 13.55
N PHE A 483 -4.72 51.16 13.55
CA PHE A 483 -5.85 51.10 14.47
C PHE A 483 -6.76 49.90 14.16
N GLY A 484 -6.98 49.59 12.88
CA GLY A 484 -7.70 48.40 12.43
C GLY A 484 -6.96 47.11 12.78
N ILE A 485 -5.63 47.07 12.63
CA ILE A 485 -4.78 45.94 13.03
C ILE A 485 -4.74 45.81 14.55
N TRP A 486 -4.66 46.91 15.30
CA TRP A 486 -4.68 46.91 16.76
C TRP A 486 -6.04 46.51 17.33
N TRP A 487 -7.14 46.93 16.70
CA TRP A 487 -8.50 46.50 17.05
C TRP A 487 -8.75 45.03 16.69
N LYS A 488 -8.17 44.55 15.58
CA LYS A 488 -8.30 43.16 15.12
C LYS A 488 -7.36 42.19 15.85
N ASN A 489 -6.28 42.67 16.48
CA ASN A 489 -5.28 41.89 17.21
C ASN A 489 -5.45 41.92 18.75
N ARG A 490 -6.65 42.21 19.28
CA ARG A 490 -6.96 41.70 20.62
C ARG A 490 -7.04 40.17 20.50
N PRO A 491 -6.26 39.38 21.28
CA PRO A 491 -6.29 37.93 21.17
C PRO A 491 -7.69 37.45 21.54
N HIS A 492 -8.51 37.19 20.53
CA HIS A 492 -9.74 36.44 20.67
C HIS A 492 -9.33 34.99 20.52
N ILE A 493 -9.15 34.28 21.65
CA ILE A 493 -9.12 32.82 21.60
C ILE A 493 -10.48 32.40 21.02
N THR A 494 -10.45 31.73 19.87
CA THR A 494 -11.68 31.40 19.16
C THR A 494 -12.45 30.31 19.93
N PRO A 495 -13.81 30.28 19.89
CA PRO A 495 -14.59 29.20 20.50
C PRO A 495 -14.07 27.80 20.17
N HIS A 496 -13.69 27.59 18.91
CA HIS A 496 -13.14 26.35 18.40
C HIS A 496 -11.78 26.01 19.02
N GLU A 497 -10.88 26.98 19.18
CA GLU A 497 -9.56 26.79 19.80
C GLU A 497 -9.68 26.44 21.29
N ILE A 498 -10.59 27.08 22.02
CA ILE A 498 -10.90 26.72 23.41
C ILE A 498 -11.40 25.28 23.49
N LEU A 499 -12.37 24.94 22.65
CA LEU A 499 -13.01 23.63 22.70
C LEU A 499 -12.03 22.51 22.31
N ALA A 500 -11.23 22.70 21.26
CA ALA A 500 -10.23 21.73 20.80
C ALA A 500 -9.15 21.46 21.86
N GLN A 501 -8.65 22.49 22.55
CA GLN A 501 -7.69 22.31 23.65
C GLN A 501 -8.31 21.64 24.87
N SER A 502 -9.59 21.93 25.15
CA SER A 502 -10.33 21.29 26.26
C SER A 502 -10.59 19.80 25.98
N VAL A 503 -10.93 19.43 24.73
CA VAL A 503 -11.07 18.03 24.31
C VAL A 503 -9.73 17.30 24.34
N LYS A 504 -8.64 17.98 23.96
CA LYS A 504 -7.29 17.43 24.10
C LYS A 504 -6.93 17.17 25.58
N TRP A 505 -7.40 18.01 26.50
CA TRP A 505 -7.23 17.78 27.94
C TRP A 505 -8.02 16.57 28.43
N ASP A 506 -9.30 16.41 28.02
CA ASP A 506 -10.16 15.26 28.35
C ASP A 506 -9.51 13.91 27.96
N HIS A 507 -8.85 13.85 26.80
CA HIS A 507 -8.16 12.64 26.31
C HIS A 507 -6.81 12.35 26.99
N GLY A 508 -6.45 13.11 28.03
CA GLY A 508 -5.26 12.91 28.85
C GLY A 508 -4.12 13.85 28.47
N VAL A 509 -3.50 14.46 29.48
CA VAL A 509 -2.31 15.30 29.33
C VAL A 509 -1.19 14.49 28.64
N PRO A 510 -0.55 15.01 27.57
CA PRO A 510 0.66 14.42 27.01
C PRO A 510 1.79 14.57 28.05
N GLY A 511 1.92 13.58 28.93
CA GLY A 511 2.90 13.57 30.02
C GLY A 511 2.54 12.70 31.24
N SER A 512 1.28 12.31 31.45
CA SER A 512 0.92 11.42 32.56
C SER A 512 0.93 9.95 32.13
N SER A 513 2.12 9.38 31.90
CA SER A 513 2.33 7.92 31.83
C SER A 513 2.18 7.23 33.19
N GLN A 514 1.51 7.87 34.16
CA GLN A 514 1.34 7.35 35.51
C GLN A 514 0.02 6.58 35.62
N PRO A 515 0.05 5.28 35.92
CA PRO A 515 -1.17 4.51 36.21
C PRO A 515 -1.83 5.06 37.48
N GLY A 516 -3.10 5.45 37.39
CA GLY A 516 -3.86 5.97 38.53
C GLY A 516 -5.37 6.06 38.28
N VAL A 517 -6.10 6.41 39.33
CA VAL A 517 -7.54 6.68 39.32
C VAL A 517 -7.74 8.18 39.42
N ILE A 518 -8.49 8.76 38.50
CA ILE A 518 -8.92 10.14 38.60
C ILE A 518 -10.15 10.19 39.51
N TYR A 519 -10.04 11.00 40.56
CA TYR A 519 -11.12 11.34 41.46
C TYR A 519 -11.58 12.77 41.19
N GLN A 520 -12.85 12.91 40.81
CA GLN A 520 -13.47 14.20 40.57
C GLN A 520 -14.69 14.34 41.48
N LYS A 521 -14.68 15.33 42.38
CA LYS A 521 -15.86 15.69 43.18
C LYS A 521 -16.55 16.88 42.52
N ILE A 522 -17.83 16.74 42.19
CA ILE A 522 -18.65 17.76 41.55
C ILE A 522 -19.85 18.15 42.41
N ARG A 523 -20.36 19.36 42.17
CA ARG A 523 -21.65 19.85 42.65
C ARG A 523 -22.58 20.04 41.46
N VAL A 524 -23.76 19.42 41.52
CA VAL A 524 -24.85 19.66 40.58
C VAL A 524 -25.94 20.44 41.29
N ARG A 525 -26.23 21.65 40.82
CA ARG A 525 -27.30 22.52 41.31
C ARG A 525 -28.40 22.61 40.26
N THR A 526 -29.62 22.45 40.73
CA THR A 526 -30.85 22.63 39.94
C THR A 526 -31.76 23.62 40.65
N SER A 527 -32.89 23.98 40.06
CA SER A 527 -33.89 24.85 40.70
C SER A 527 -34.50 24.26 41.97
N THR A 528 -34.49 22.93 42.13
CA THR A 528 -35.16 22.22 43.23
C THR A 528 -34.20 21.57 44.23
N GLN A 529 -32.95 21.33 43.85
CA GLN A 529 -31.98 20.62 44.70
C GLN A 529 -30.52 20.91 44.33
N THR A 530 -29.63 20.73 45.31
CA THR A 530 -28.17 20.72 45.14
C THR A 530 -27.63 19.37 45.62
N VAL A 531 -26.83 18.72 44.78
CA VAL A 531 -26.23 17.40 45.04
C VAL A 531 -24.72 17.52 44.90
N GLU A 532 -23.97 16.97 45.85
CA GLU A 532 -22.53 16.73 45.68
C GLU A 532 -22.30 15.24 45.38
N ARG A 533 -21.40 14.96 44.45
CA ARG A 533 -21.10 13.62 43.96
C ARG A 533 -19.60 13.46 43.73
N SER A 534 -19.10 12.27 44.03
CA SER A 534 -17.76 11.83 43.64
C SER A 534 -17.83 10.91 42.42
N ILE A 535 -16.92 11.12 41.48
CA ILE A 535 -16.73 10.36 40.25
C ILE A 535 -15.33 9.77 40.28
N TYR A 536 -15.21 8.51 39.88
CA TYR A 536 -13.95 7.79 39.80
C TYR A 536 -13.83 7.19 38.40
N HIS A 537 -12.73 7.45 37.71
CA HIS A 537 -12.43 6.84 36.42
C HIS A 537 -10.96 6.42 36.32
N ASP A 538 -10.71 5.38 35.55
CA ASP A 538 -9.35 4.93 35.25
C ASP A 538 -8.70 5.94 34.29
N ALA A 539 -7.55 6.50 34.66
CA ALA A 539 -6.79 7.41 33.81
C ALA A 539 -6.39 6.79 32.46
N GLN A 540 -6.39 5.46 32.36
CA GLN A 540 -6.02 4.70 31.16
C GLN A 540 -7.23 4.13 30.40
N GLY A 541 -8.45 4.31 30.91
CA GLY A 541 -9.69 3.81 30.27
C GLY A 541 -9.83 2.28 30.18
N LYS A 542 -9.04 1.51 30.95
CA LYS A 542 -9.03 0.04 30.88
C LYS A 542 -10.01 -0.63 31.83
N ARG A 543 -10.30 0.00 32.98
CA ARG A 543 -11.21 -0.54 34.01
C ARG A 543 -12.52 0.24 34.06
N ARG A 544 -13.64 -0.46 34.19
CA ARG A 544 -14.96 0.14 34.40
C ARG A 544 -15.32 0.12 35.88
N LEU A 545 -15.93 1.21 36.35
CA LEU A 545 -16.46 1.31 37.71
C LEU A 545 -17.68 0.39 37.84
N LYS A 546 -17.77 -0.34 38.96
CA LYS A 546 -18.95 -1.17 39.24
C LYS A 546 -20.20 -0.28 39.41
N PRO A 547 -21.39 -0.74 38.95
CA PRO A 547 -22.63 0.01 39.13
C PRO A 547 -22.91 0.29 40.62
N GLN A 548 -22.98 1.58 40.99
CA GLN A 548 -23.34 1.98 42.35
C GLN A 548 -24.86 2.20 42.46
N PRO A 549 -25.49 1.86 43.60
CA PRO A 549 -26.92 2.08 43.80
C PRO A 549 -27.24 3.58 43.77
N ILE A 550 -28.07 4.00 42.81
CA ILE A 550 -28.50 5.39 42.62
C ILE A 550 -29.84 5.58 43.35
N THR A 551 -29.98 6.66 44.13
CA THR A 551 -31.27 6.99 44.75
C THR A 551 -32.28 7.45 43.67
N PRO A 552 -33.59 7.24 43.85
CA PRO A 552 -34.59 7.56 42.82
C PRO A 552 -34.56 9.02 42.34
N ASN A 553 -34.20 9.96 43.22
CA ASN A 553 -34.08 11.38 42.90
C ASN A 553 -32.83 11.69 42.04
N LEU A 554 -31.73 10.94 42.24
CA LEU A 554 -30.54 11.03 41.39
C LEU A 554 -30.76 10.37 40.02
N ASP A 555 -31.60 9.33 39.95
CA ASP A 555 -31.92 8.64 38.70
C ASP A 555 -32.73 9.51 37.74
N GLN A 556 -33.63 10.35 38.28
CA GLN A 556 -34.32 11.38 37.49
C GLN A 556 -33.35 12.42 36.93
N LEU A 557 -32.40 12.90 37.74
CA LEU A 557 -31.37 13.84 37.30
C LEU A 557 -30.44 13.21 36.26
N ARG A 558 -30.06 11.94 36.43
CA ARG A 558 -29.30 11.14 35.47
C ARG A 558 -30.01 11.07 34.13
N THR A 559 -31.27 10.67 34.13
CA THR A 559 -32.09 10.56 32.91
C THR A 559 -32.20 11.91 32.20
N LYS A 560 -32.38 13.00 32.97
CA LYS A 560 -32.46 14.37 32.43
C LYS A 560 -31.15 14.80 31.77
N LEU A 561 -30.00 14.56 32.41
CA LEU A 561 -28.68 14.89 31.85
C LEU A 561 -28.35 14.02 30.63
N SER A 562 -28.63 12.72 30.67
CA SER A 562 -28.40 11.83 29.53
C SER A 562 -29.28 12.18 28.32
N GLY A 563 -30.54 12.60 28.55
CA GLY A 563 -31.39 13.13 27.48
C GLY A 563 -30.87 14.42 26.84
N ALA A 564 -30.04 15.19 27.57
CA ALA A 564 -29.34 16.37 27.08
C ALA A 564 -27.99 16.05 26.42
N GLY A 565 -27.61 14.78 26.28
CA GLY A 565 -26.29 14.39 25.77
C GLY A 565 -25.14 14.60 26.76
N VAL A 566 -25.44 14.80 28.05
CA VAL A 566 -24.46 14.92 29.13
C VAL A 566 -24.26 13.55 29.79
N PRO A 567 -23.08 12.91 29.61
CA PRO A 567 -22.80 11.62 30.23
C PRO A 567 -22.88 11.74 31.75
N TRP A 568 -23.54 10.79 32.40
CA TRP A 568 -23.67 10.81 33.86
C TRP A 568 -22.31 10.69 34.54
N ASP A 569 -21.40 9.91 33.98
CA ASP A 569 -20.10 9.61 34.59
C ASP A 569 -19.00 10.59 34.19
N GLU A 570 -19.23 11.44 33.18
CA GLU A 570 -18.29 12.47 32.72
C GLU A 570 -19.03 13.79 32.40
N PRO A 571 -19.73 14.39 33.39
CA PRO A 571 -20.66 15.48 33.11
C PRO A 571 -19.97 16.79 32.69
N LEU A 572 -18.69 16.95 33.00
CA LEU A 572 -17.86 18.11 32.61
C LEU A 572 -17.05 17.89 31.32
N SER A 573 -17.20 16.74 30.65
CA SER A 573 -16.42 16.43 29.44
C SER A 573 -16.65 17.47 28.32
N ALA A 574 -15.56 18.09 27.88
CA ALA A 574 -15.49 18.93 26.70
C ALA A 574 -15.84 18.14 25.43
N GLY A 575 -15.46 16.87 25.33
CA GLY A 575 -15.83 16.00 24.19
C GLY A 575 -17.34 15.81 24.06
N SER A 576 -18.06 15.64 25.17
CA SER A 576 -19.52 15.56 25.17
C SER A 576 -20.19 16.90 24.86
N TYR A 577 -19.62 18.01 25.32
CA TYR A 577 -20.06 19.35 24.95
C TYR A 577 -19.88 19.59 23.45
N GLN A 578 -18.72 19.22 22.89
CA GLN A 578 -18.42 19.33 21.47
C GLN A 578 -19.39 18.50 20.64
N SER A 579 -19.63 17.25 21.04
CA SER A 579 -20.60 16.38 20.38
C SER A 579 -21.98 17.03 20.35
N TRP A 580 -22.49 17.51 21.50
CA TRP A 580 -23.78 18.20 21.54
C TRP A 580 -23.79 19.48 20.66
N HIS A 581 -22.73 20.28 20.73
CA HIS A 581 -22.55 21.53 19.98
C HIS A 581 -22.55 21.32 18.46
N ASP A 582 -21.83 20.31 17.96
CA ASP A 582 -21.66 20.05 16.52
C ASP A 582 -22.93 19.52 15.85
N HIS A 583 -23.83 18.88 16.62
CA HIS A 583 -25.13 18.43 16.14
C HIS A 583 -26.17 19.57 15.98
N GLN A 584 -25.86 20.80 16.40
CA GLN A 584 -26.79 21.93 16.30
C GLN A 584 -26.67 22.64 14.94
N GLN A 585 -27.77 22.70 14.18
CA GLN A 585 -27.81 23.31 12.85
C GLN A 585 -27.67 24.84 12.85
N ILE A 586 -28.23 25.51 13.86
CA ILE A 586 -28.15 26.98 14.03
C ILE A 586 -27.72 27.25 15.46
N ARG A 587 -26.50 27.77 15.62
CA ARG A 587 -25.92 28.09 16.92
C ARG A 587 -25.14 29.39 16.91
N LYS A 588 -25.03 30.01 18.08
CA LYS A 588 -24.23 31.21 18.29
C LYS A 588 -23.33 31.02 19.49
N ASP A 589 -22.02 31.08 19.23
CA ASP A 589 -21.00 30.91 20.26
C ASP A 589 -20.48 32.25 20.77
N GLN A 590 -20.24 32.31 22.07
CA GLN A 590 -19.62 33.45 22.72
C GLN A 590 -18.63 32.96 23.78
N VAL A 591 -17.43 33.54 23.77
CA VAL A 591 -16.42 33.31 24.81
C VAL A 591 -16.34 34.53 25.70
N VAL A 592 -16.44 34.33 27.01
CA VAL A 592 -16.29 35.38 28.02
C VAL A 592 -15.28 34.92 29.07
N ARG A 593 -14.43 35.84 29.51
CA ARG A 593 -13.60 35.61 30.72
C ARG A 593 -14.49 35.73 31.95
N SER A 594 -14.68 34.62 32.66
CA SER A 594 -15.57 34.49 33.82
C SER A 594 -14.75 34.40 35.11
N GLY A 595 -13.90 35.39 35.39
CA GLY A 595 -13.01 35.43 36.57
C GLY A 595 -11.55 35.69 36.20
N GLU A 596 -10.65 35.63 37.18
CA GLU A 596 -9.22 35.97 36.98
C GLU A 596 -8.47 34.96 36.08
N ASN A 597 -8.88 33.68 36.02
CA ASN A 597 -8.22 32.62 35.23
C ASN A 597 -9.23 31.62 34.60
N LEU A 598 -10.46 32.05 34.30
CA LEU A 598 -11.50 31.17 33.76
C LEU A 598 -12.04 31.72 32.43
N LEU A 599 -12.17 30.83 31.44
CA LEU A 599 -12.85 31.11 30.18
C LEU A 599 -14.17 30.34 30.15
N THR A 600 -15.26 30.98 29.77
CA THR A 600 -16.56 30.33 29.57
C THR A 600 -16.96 30.45 28.11
N LEU A 601 -17.07 29.30 27.46
CA LEU A 601 -17.70 29.16 26.16
C LEU A 601 -19.20 28.96 26.36
N THR A 602 -20.02 29.80 25.74
CA THR A 602 -21.47 29.72 25.78
C THR A 602 -22.00 29.53 24.36
N THR A 603 -22.80 28.49 24.17
CA THR A 603 -23.45 28.17 22.89
C THR A 603 -24.97 28.33 23.04
N GLN A 604 -25.55 29.23 22.26
CA GLN A 604 -26.99 29.45 22.18
C GLN A 604 -27.56 28.76 20.94
N VAL A 605 -28.71 28.11 21.09
CA VAL A 605 -29.40 27.40 20.00
C VAL A 605 -30.84 27.89 19.86
N GLU A 606 -31.40 27.84 18.65
CA GLU A 606 -32.78 28.29 18.39
C GLU A 606 -33.83 27.16 18.52
N GLY A 607 -33.42 25.90 18.33
CA GLY A 607 -34.28 24.71 18.41
C GLY A 607 -33.90 23.76 19.57
N GLY A 608 -34.76 22.77 19.83
CA GLY A 608 -34.53 21.73 20.85
C GLY A 608 -34.92 22.12 22.28
N ASP A 609 -34.78 21.17 23.20
CA ASP A 609 -35.15 21.32 24.62
C ASP A 609 -34.20 22.23 25.40
N ILE A 610 -32.97 22.40 24.90
CA ILE A 610 -31.92 23.25 25.47
C ILE A 610 -32.00 24.62 24.79
N ALA A 611 -31.96 25.69 25.57
CA ALA A 611 -31.89 27.06 25.08
C ALA A 611 -30.43 27.50 24.89
N GLN A 612 -29.60 27.14 25.86
CA GLN A 612 -28.21 27.53 25.94
C GLN A 612 -27.46 26.50 26.77
N GLU A 613 -26.19 26.28 26.41
CA GLU A 613 -25.25 25.55 27.24
C GLU A 613 -23.96 26.34 27.36
N SER A 614 -23.23 26.17 28.47
CA SER A 614 -21.91 26.75 28.63
C SER A 614 -20.92 25.78 29.25
N LEU A 615 -19.67 25.84 28.81
CA LEU A 615 -18.53 25.12 29.37
C LEU A 615 -17.51 26.13 29.92
N THR A 616 -17.21 26.04 31.21
CA THR A 616 -16.21 26.86 31.89
C THR A 616 -14.93 26.06 32.07
N ILE A 617 -13.82 26.62 31.61
CA ILE A 617 -12.49 26.01 31.67
C ILE A 617 -11.49 26.91 32.40
N ARG A 618 -10.39 26.31 32.87
CA ARG A 618 -9.25 27.02 33.42
C ARG A 618 -8.31 27.47 32.29
N GLU A 619 -7.95 28.75 32.29
CA GLU A 619 -7.15 29.34 31.20
C GLU A 619 -5.71 28.79 31.13
N SER A 620 -5.18 28.23 32.22
CA SER A 620 -3.79 27.74 32.28
C SER A 620 -3.55 26.40 31.58
N ASP A 621 -4.52 25.50 31.64
CA ASP A 621 -4.39 24.10 31.20
C ASP A 621 -5.59 23.60 30.38
N PHE A 622 -6.59 24.45 30.15
CA PHE A 622 -7.84 24.13 29.45
C PHE A 622 -8.68 23.04 30.15
N HIS A 623 -8.44 22.79 31.45
CA HIS A 623 -9.23 21.86 32.26
C HIS A 623 -10.68 22.33 32.42
N PRO A 624 -11.70 21.51 32.06
CA PRO A 624 -13.10 21.82 32.32
C PRO A 624 -13.44 21.80 33.82
N VAL A 625 -13.87 22.94 34.35
CA VAL A 625 -14.20 23.11 35.78
C VAL A 625 -15.68 23.38 36.04
N GLY A 626 -16.46 23.67 34.99
CA GLY A 626 -17.90 23.90 35.13
C GLY A 626 -18.67 23.75 33.84
N ARG A 627 -19.96 23.42 33.96
CA ARG A 627 -20.90 23.31 32.84
C ARG A 627 -22.28 23.75 33.28
N THR A 628 -22.96 24.53 32.45
CA THR A 628 -24.33 24.99 32.74
C THR A 628 -25.24 24.65 31.57
N ILE A 629 -26.34 23.96 31.83
CA ILE A 629 -27.36 23.63 30.83
C ILE A 629 -28.64 24.37 31.15
N GLU A 630 -29.08 25.25 30.25
CA GLU A 630 -30.35 25.98 30.38
C GLU A 630 -31.43 25.30 29.54
N PHE A 631 -32.35 24.60 30.20
CA PHE A 631 -33.50 23.99 29.53
C PHE A 631 -34.63 24.99 29.38
N ARG A 632 -35.28 25.02 28.20
CA ARG A 632 -36.37 25.97 27.90
C ARG A 632 -37.56 25.85 28.85
N GLN A 633 -37.90 24.62 29.27
CA GLN A 633 -39.11 24.33 30.06
C GLN A 633 -38.82 23.90 31.50
N THR A 634 -37.60 23.46 31.80
CA THR A 634 -37.30 22.76 33.06
C THR A 634 -36.21 23.41 33.91
N GLY A 635 -35.81 24.64 33.56
CA GLY A 635 -34.86 25.46 34.31
C GLY A 635 -33.40 25.06 34.10
N THR A 636 -32.51 25.72 34.85
CA THR A 636 -31.05 25.59 34.69
C THR A 636 -30.46 24.47 35.56
N VAL A 637 -29.51 23.73 35.00
CA VAL A 637 -28.65 22.78 35.72
C VAL A 637 -27.22 23.29 35.67
N GLU A 638 -26.63 23.58 36.82
CA GLU A 638 -25.25 24.03 36.97
C GLU A 638 -24.41 22.89 37.55
N ILE A 639 -23.29 22.58 36.92
CA ILE A 639 -22.35 21.55 37.33
C ILE A 639 -21.01 22.25 37.56
N ALA A 640 -20.45 22.13 38.75
CA ALA A 640 -19.18 22.74 39.10
C ALA A 640 -18.25 21.72 39.77
N GLU A 641 -16.98 21.73 39.39
CA GLU A 641 -15.94 20.97 40.07
C GLU A 641 -15.68 21.54 41.47
N LEU A 642 -15.62 20.66 42.46
CA LEU A 642 -15.24 20.96 43.84
C LEU A 642 -13.83 20.44 44.17
N ASN A 643 -13.43 19.31 43.56
CA ASN A 643 -12.10 18.74 43.72
C ASN A 643 -11.73 17.86 42.51
N TYR A 644 -10.44 17.80 42.18
CA TYR A 644 -9.86 16.93 41.16
C TYR A 644 -8.50 16.43 41.64
N ASP A 645 -8.35 15.10 41.78
CA ASP A 645 -7.12 14.46 42.24
C ASP A 645 -6.79 13.21 41.39
N LEU A 646 -5.52 13.03 41.02
CA LEU A 646 -5.01 11.79 40.44
C LEU A 646 -4.43 10.91 41.55
N MET A 647 -5.14 9.84 41.90
CA MET A 647 -4.74 8.93 42.97
C MET A 647 -3.99 7.71 42.43
N PRO A 648 -2.87 7.29 43.04
CA PRO A 648 -2.24 6.01 42.72
C PRO A 648 -3.18 4.85 43.04
N TRP A 649 -3.12 3.76 42.25
CA TRP A 649 -3.97 2.57 42.46
C TRP A 649 -3.89 1.99 43.87
N GLY A 650 -2.73 2.09 44.54
CA GLY A 650 -2.50 1.52 45.88
C GLY A 650 -3.30 2.16 47.02
N GLU A 651 -3.90 3.34 46.81
CA GLU A 651 -4.75 4.03 47.80
C GLU A 651 -6.24 3.70 47.65
N MET A 652 -6.62 3.00 46.57
CA MET A 652 -8.00 2.64 46.27
C MET A 652 -8.33 1.20 46.66
N ASN A 653 -9.51 1.01 47.23
CA ASN A 653 -10.03 -0.31 47.55
C ASN A 653 -10.40 -1.02 46.23
N ASP A 654 -9.78 -2.16 45.92
CA ASP A 654 -9.95 -2.95 44.68
C ASP A 654 -11.42 -3.35 44.38
N GLU A 655 -12.33 -3.12 45.32
CA GLU A 655 -13.75 -3.44 45.21
C GLU A 655 -14.54 -2.51 44.28
N LEU A 656 -14.04 -1.32 43.93
CA LEU A 656 -14.78 -0.32 43.14
C LEU A 656 -14.78 -0.55 41.62
N PHE A 657 -13.80 -1.29 41.08
CA PHE A 657 -13.64 -1.53 39.64
C PHE A 657 -13.82 -3.01 39.29
N GLU A 658 -14.21 -3.29 38.04
CA GLU A 658 -14.25 -4.66 37.51
C GLU A 658 -12.84 -5.22 37.27
N PRO A 659 -12.56 -6.49 37.61
CA PRO A 659 -11.26 -7.11 37.38
C PRO A 659 -10.99 -7.31 35.88
N ILE A 660 -9.75 -7.02 35.46
CA ILE A 660 -9.31 -7.19 34.07
C ILE A 660 -9.15 -8.69 33.78
N GLY A 661 -10.03 -9.24 32.94
CA GLY A 661 -9.84 -10.54 32.30
C GLY A 661 -10.53 -11.71 32.99
N GLN A 662 -11.78 -11.98 32.61
CA GLN A 662 -12.34 -13.33 32.46
C GLN A 662 -13.38 -13.30 31.33
N PRO A 663 -13.32 -14.20 30.34
CA PRO A 663 -14.37 -14.35 29.34
C PRO A 663 -15.52 -15.13 29.97
N LEU A 664 -16.65 -14.47 30.24
CA LEU A 664 -17.87 -15.17 30.64
C LEU A 664 -18.76 -15.46 29.44
N ALA A 665 -18.97 -16.75 29.23
CA ALA A 665 -19.89 -17.35 28.29
C ALA A 665 -21.35 -16.91 28.53
N ALA A 666 -22.07 -16.81 27.41
CA ALA A 666 -23.49 -16.57 27.19
C ALA A 666 -24.48 -16.69 28.39
N LEU A 667 -25.25 -15.62 28.61
CA LEU A 667 -26.65 -15.67 29.04
C LEU A 667 -27.47 -14.65 28.23
N HIS A 668 -28.60 -15.10 27.68
CA HIS A 668 -29.51 -14.36 26.79
C HIS A 668 -30.51 -13.45 27.54
N MET A 669 -31.11 -12.52 26.77
CA MET A 669 -32.33 -11.70 26.97
C MET A 669 -32.08 -10.27 27.52
N HIS A 670 -32.64 -9.16 27.00
CA HIS A 670 -33.58 -8.83 25.93
C HIS A 670 -33.17 -7.46 25.34
N ALA A 671 -33.35 -7.24 24.03
CA ALA A 671 -33.03 -5.97 23.35
C ALA A 671 -33.98 -4.82 23.77
N PRO A 672 -33.56 -3.56 23.53
CA PRO A 672 -34.15 -2.89 22.37
C PRO A 672 -33.10 -2.25 21.43
N ALA A 673 -33.42 -2.37 20.13
CA ALA A 673 -32.89 -1.66 18.97
C ALA A 673 -31.37 -1.44 18.87
N ILE A 674 -30.73 -2.42 18.22
CA ILE A 674 -29.44 -2.26 17.53
C ILE A 674 -29.62 -1.18 16.46
N HIS A 675 -28.96 -0.03 16.58
CA HIS A 675 -28.61 0.76 15.41
C HIS A 675 -27.58 -0.07 14.63
N LEU A 676 -27.97 -0.57 13.45
CA LEU A 676 -27.00 -1.16 12.53
C LEU A 676 -25.90 -0.10 12.27
N PRO A 677 -24.61 -0.49 12.19
CA PRO A 677 -23.61 0.39 11.63
C PRO A 677 -24.10 0.81 10.24
N HIS A 678 -24.19 2.12 10.00
CA HIS A 678 -24.54 2.63 8.69
C HIS A 678 -23.39 2.29 7.75
N VAL A 679 -23.62 1.34 6.84
CA VAL A 679 -22.69 1.07 5.74
C VAL A 679 -22.69 2.33 4.88
N LEU A 680 -21.52 2.95 4.74
CA LEU A 680 -21.36 4.15 3.93
C LEU A 680 -21.76 3.85 2.49
N SER A 681 -22.50 4.77 1.89
CA SER A 681 -22.85 4.68 0.48
C SER A 681 -21.60 4.90 -0.41
N ASP A 682 -21.63 4.36 -1.62
CA ASP A 682 -20.54 4.56 -2.60
C ASP A 682 -20.23 6.05 -2.83
N LEU A 683 -21.24 6.91 -2.74
CA LEU A 683 -21.11 8.36 -2.85
C LEU A 683 -20.32 8.98 -1.69
N GLU A 684 -20.60 8.55 -0.45
CA GLU A 684 -19.88 9.02 0.75
C GLU A 684 -18.43 8.51 0.76
N LEU A 685 -18.20 7.30 0.21
CA LEU A 685 -16.85 6.75 0.03
C LEU A 685 -16.07 7.48 -1.09
N ASP A 686 -16.73 7.88 -2.17
CA ASP A 686 -16.14 8.70 -3.24
C ASP A 686 -15.75 10.09 -2.73
N GLU A 687 -16.62 10.71 -1.94
CA GLU A 687 -16.34 11.98 -1.25
C GLU A 687 -15.14 11.89 -0.32
N ALA A 688 -15.12 10.87 0.54
CA ALA A 688 -14.03 10.63 1.47
C ALA A 688 -12.71 10.38 0.73
N GLU A 689 -12.72 9.62 -0.36
CA GLU A 689 -11.52 9.36 -1.14
C GLU A 689 -11.01 10.61 -1.88
N LEU A 690 -11.88 11.36 -2.55
CA LEU A 690 -11.50 12.59 -3.26
C LEU A 690 -10.93 13.64 -2.30
N ALA A 691 -11.58 13.84 -1.15
CA ALA A 691 -11.09 14.74 -0.12
C ALA A 691 -9.75 14.26 0.47
N THR A 692 -9.58 12.96 0.68
CA THR A 692 -8.30 12.36 1.12
C THR A 692 -7.19 12.63 0.11
N ARG A 693 -7.41 12.30 -1.17
CA ARG A 693 -6.43 12.52 -2.25
C ARG A 693 -6.03 13.99 -2.34
N LEU A 694 -6.99 14.90 -2.20
CA LEU A 694 -6.74 16.34 -2.19
C LEU A 694 -5.88 16.76 -0.99
N VAL A 695 -6.14 16.25 0.21
CA VAL A 695 -5.34 16.54 1.41
C VAL A 695 -3.91 16.03 1.25
N LEU A 696 -3.73 14.79 0.78
CA LEU A 696 -2.40 14.22 0.55
C LEU A 696 -1.61 15.01 -0.51
N ASN A 697 -2.27 15.41 -1.61
CA ASN A 697 -1.67 16.24 -2.64
C ASN A 697 -1.33 17.67 -2.16
N GLN A 698 -2.12 18.24 -1.26
CA GLN A 698 -1.79 19.53 -0.63
C GLN A 698 -0.56 19.44 0.28
N LEU A 699 -0.35 18.29 0.90
CA LEU A 699 0.80 18.02 1.76
C LEU A 699 2.04 17.53 0.98
N GLY A 700 1.91 17.29 -0.33
CA GLY A 700 2.95 16.68 -1.17
C GLY A 700 3.22 15.20 -0.84
N ALA A 701 2.37 14.60 0.00
CA ALA A 701 2.50 13.25 0.54
C ALA A 701 2.18 12.17 -0.51
N ASP A 702 1.49 12.54 -1.58
CA ASP A 702 1.22 11.72 -2.76
C ASP A 702 2.44 11.53 -3.68
N LYS A 703 3.47 12.37 -3.54
CA LYS A 703 4.68 12.34 -4.38
C LYS A 703 5.92 11.83 -3.66
N THR A 704 6.07 12.17 -2.38
CA THR A 704 7.31 11.92 -1.64
C THR A 704 7.25 10.71 -0.74
N GLU A 705 6.06 10.20 -0.45
CA GLU A 705 5.81 9.21 0.61
C GLU A 705 5.00 8.03 0.05
N ARG A 706 5.22 6.84 0.61
CA ARG A 706 4.43 5.65 0.29
C ARG A 706 3.18 5.66 1.17
N ILE A 707 2.10 6.24 0.64
CA ILE A 707 0.80 6.32 1.30
C ILE A 707 -0.27 5.74 0.38
N ASP A 708 -0.95 4.71 0.86
CA ASP A 708 -1.98 3.98 0.14
C ASP A 708 -3.36 4.23 0.75
N LEU A 709 -4.38 4.27 -0.13
CA LEU A 709 -5.78 4.47 0.25
C LEU A 709 -6.53 3.15 0.06
N VAL A 710 -7.15 2.64 1.13
CA VAL A 710 -7.95 1.41 1.13
C VAL A 710 -9.38 1.74 1.50
N ARG A 711 -10.33 1.46 0.60
CA ARG A 711 -11.76 1.57 0.92
C ARG A 711 -12.21 0.43 1.82
N SER A 712 -13.06 0.72 2.78
CA SER A 712 -13.72 -0.25 3.64
C SER A 712 -15.17 0.17 3.87
N SER A 713 -16.01 -0.74 4.39
CA SER A 713 -17.41 -0.44 4.75
C SER A 713 -17.55 0.68 5.77
N ASP A 714 -16.48 0.96 6.51
CA ASP A 714 -16.43 1.91 7.62
C ASP A 714 -15.74 3.24 7.23
N GLY A 715 -15.21 3.34 6.00
CA GLY A 715 -14.53 4.54 5.49
C GLY A 715 -13.29 4.25 4.65
N VAL A 716 -12.55 5.32 4.29
CA VAL A 716 -11.28 5.26 3.57
C VAL A 716 -10.12 5.22 4.57
N GLN A 717 -9.42 4.09 4.64
CA GLN A 717 -8.22 3.95 5.45
C GLN A 717 -7.01 4.47 4.68
N VAL A 718 -6.22 5.33 5.32
CA VAL A 718 -5.00 5.91 4.74
C VAL A 718 -3.80 5.32 5.44
N LYS A 719 -3.09 4.42 4.78
CA LYS A 719 -1.98 3.65 5.36
C LYS A 719 -0.67 4.16 4.80
N GLY A 720 0.32 4.39 5.65
CA GLY A 720 1.62 4.86 5.19
C GLY A 720 2.65 4.94 6.29
N ILE A 721 3.91 5.01 5.88
CA ILE A 721 5.05 5.13 6.79
C ILE A 721 5.79 6.43 6.49
N VAL A 722 6.07 7.20 7.54
CA VAL A 722 6.69 8.52 7.43
C VAL A 722 7.93 8.62 8.30
N ALA A 723 8.84 9.50 7.91
CA ALA A 723 10.17 9.58 8.52
C ALA A 723 10.18 10.05 9.98
N THR A 724 9.31 11.00 10.32
CA THR A 724 9.36 11.68 11.61
C THR A 724 7.97 11.81 12.24
N THR A 725 7.94 11.92 13.56
CA THR A 725 6.71 12.09 14.35
C THR A 725 6.04 13.42 14.03
N GLU A 726 6.81 14.47 13.73
CA GLU A 726 6.26 15.74 13.26
C GLU A 726 5.52 15.56 11.94
N ARG A 727 6.10 14.80 11.00
CA ARG A 727 5.50 14.56 9.68
C ARG A 727 4.25 13.69 9.78
N LYS A 728 4.26 12.66 10.64
CA LYS A 728 3.07 11.87 10.99
C LYS A 728 1.96 12.76 11.52
N ASN A 729 2.25 13.57 12.53
CA ASN A 729 1.26 14.44 13.16
C ASN A 729 0.70 15.46 12.15
N GLU A 730 1.54 15.99 11.26
CA GLU A 730 1.11 16.89 10.19
C GLU A 730 0.09 16.21 9.26
N ILE A 731 0.41 15.02 8.74
CA ILE A 731 -0.47 14.27 7.83
C ILE A 731 -1.74 13.81 8.55
N GLU A 732 -1.63 13.21 9.73
CA GLU A 732 -2.78 12.76 10.51
C GLU A 732 -3.70 13.91 10.89
N SER A 733 -3.15 15.07 11.31
CA SER A 733 -3.97 16.21 11.72
C SER A 733 -4.83 16.75 10.58
N ARG A 734 -4.38 16.62 9.32
CA ARG A 734 -5.14 17.04 8.14
C ARG A 734 -6.10 15.97 7.66
N LEU A 735 -5.71 14.70 7.72
CA LEU A 735 -6.57 13.57 7.33
C LEU A 735 -7.75 13.36 8.29
N ARG A 736 -7.56 13.57 9.60
CA ARG A 736 -8.63 13.47 10.60
C ARG A 736 -9.74 14.52 10.41
N LEU A 737 -9.49 15.58 9.64
CA LEU A 737 -10.50 16.59 9.29
C LEU A 737 -11.40 16.14 8.13
N VAL A 738 -11.06 15.05 7.46
CA VAL A 738 -11.85 14.50 6.35
C VAL A 738 -12.85 13.49 6.90
N PRO A 739 -14.17 13.65 6.65
CA PRO A 739 -15.18 12.68 7.07
C PRO A 739 -14.91 11.29 6.51
N HIS A 740 -15.21 10.26 7.31
CA HIS A 740 -15.07 8.85 6.91
C HIS A 740 -13.65 8.43 6.51
N VAL A 741 -12.62 9.13 7.01
CA VAL A 741 -11.21 8.80 6.77
C VAL A 741 -10.54 8.36 8.05
N ILE A 742 -9.81 7.25 7.97
CA ILE A 742 -9.11 6.66 9.09
C ILE A 742 -7.62 6.64 8.76
N PRO A 743 -6.83 7.61 9.27
CA PRO A 743 -5.39 7.60 9.07
C PRO A 743 -4.74 6.54 9.95
N VAL A 744 -3.92 5.71 9.33
CA VAL A 744 -3.10 4.66 9.93
C VAL A 744 -1.67 4.91 9.48
N ILE A 745 -1.08 5.99 9.99
CA ILE A 745 0.27 6.45 9.64
C ILE A 745 1.23 6.10 10.78
N TYR A 746 2.34 5.46 10.46
CA TYR A 746 3.36 5.12 11.45
C TYR A 746 4.65 5.88 11.19
N THR A 747 5.34 6.29 12.26
CA THR A 747 6.77 6.64 12.14
C THR A 747 7.62 5.37 12.15
N PHE A 748 8.82 5.43 11.58
CA PHE A 748 9.77 4.31 11.69
C PHE A 748 10.06 3.93 13.15
N GLN A 749 10.10 4.91 14.05
CA GLN A 749 10.38 4.69 15.48
C GLN A 749 9.19 4.08 16.25
N GLU A 750 7.95 4.55 16.03
CA GLU A 750 6.76 3.95 16.67
C GLU A 750 6.49 2.53 16.14
N PHE A 751 6.85 2.30 14.88
CA PHE A 751 6.85 0.98 14.28
C PHE A 751 7.86 0.03 14.97
N ASP A 752 8.98 0.58 15.45
CA ASP A 752 9.96 -0.12 16.27
C ASP A 752 9.51 -0.31 17.73
N ASP A 753 8.81 0.68 18.34
CA ASP A 753 8.40 0.65 19.75
C ASP A 753 7.18 -0.25 20.04
N HIS A 754 6.30 -0.49 19.05
CA HIS A 754 5.19 -1.45 19.18
C HIS A 754 5.63 -2.93 19.25
N THR A 755 6.92 -3.21 19.24
CA THR A 755 7.49 -4.55 19.40
C THR A 755 8.85 -4.43 20.10
N HIS A 756 8.85 -4.39 21.43
CA HIS A 756 10.03 -4.10 22.24
C HIS A 756 11.33 -4.81 21.81
N GLY A 757 12.42 -4.05 21.72
CA GLY A 757 13.79 -4.54 21.82
C GLY A 757 14.84 -3.78 20.99
N THR A 758 15.13 -2.54 21.36
CA THR A 758 16.37 -1.73 21.17
C THR A 758 17.25 -1.98 19.93
N GLU A 759 17.28 -1.02 18.99
CA GLU A 759 18.44 -0.18 18.61
C GLU A 759 18.02 0.70 17.41
N GLY A 760 18.23 2.01 17.53
CA GLY A 760 17.82 2.98 16.51
C GLY A 760 18.72 2.93 15.28
N ILE A 761 18.11 2.99 14.10
CA ILE A 761 18.82 3.29 12.85
C ILE A 761 18.12 4.46 12.18
N THR A 762 18.88 5.55 12.05
CA THR A 762 18.52 6.76 11.33
C THR A 762 18.64 6.57 9.83
N GLY A 763 17.60 6.98 9.09
CA GLY A 763 17.71 7.53 7.74
C GLY A 763 17.87 6.54 6.59
N ILE A 764 16.83 6.41 5.77
CA ILE A 764 16.95 5.91 4.40
C ILE A 764 17.76 6.96 3.63
N GLN A 765 19.02 6.66 3.32
CA GLN A 765 19.81 7.44 2.36
C GLN A 765 19.46 6.99 0.93
N THR A 766 19.03 7.94 0.12
CA THR A 766 18.85 7.78 -1.32
C THR A 766 20.22 7.59 -1.98
N ALA A 767 20.53 6.36 -2.40
CA ALA A 767 21.81 6.02 -3.02
C ALA A 767 22.06 6.77 -4.35
N SER A 768 23.32 7.14 -4.53
CA SER A 768 23.87 7.87 -5.67
C SER A 768 24.12 6.94 -6.87
N VAL A 769 23.48 7.24 -8.01
CA VAL A 769 23.71 6.54 -9.29
C VAL A 769 25.06 6.94 -9.91
N ILE A 770 25.87 5.97 -10.33
CA ILE A 770 26.90 6.12 -11.37
C ILE A 770 26.61 5.05 -12.43
N ALA A 771 26.33 5.49 -13.66
CA ALA A 771 26.04 4.66 -14.82
C ALA A 771 27.17 4.80 -15.87
N ASP A 772 27.27 3.84 -16.78
CA ASP A 772 28.10 3.88 -17.98
C ASP A 772 27.85 5.14 -18.84
N VAL A 773 28.84 5.51 -19.67
CA VAL A 773 28.83 6.77 -20.44
C VAL A 773 27.58 6.89 -21.32
N THR A 774 26.70 7.80 -20.95
CA THR A 774 25.39 8.02 -21.58
C THR A 774 25.51 8.85 -22.87
N PRO A 775 24.52 8.83 -23.79
CA PRO A 775 24.50 9.72 -24.95
C PRO A 775 24.59 11.20 -24.56
N LEU A 776 23.94 11.58 -23.46
CA LEU A 776 24.02 12.92 -22.87
C LEU A 776 25.42 13.24 -22.32
N GLU A 777 26.03 12.30 -21.58
CA GLU A 777 27.38 12.46 -21.04
C GLU A 777 28.39 12.61 -22.17
N LYS A 778 28.32 11.78 -23.21
CA LYS A 778 29.18 11.88 -24.39
C LYS A 778 29.03 13.25 -25.06
N TYR A 779 27.80 13.72 -25.27
CA TYR A 779 27.53 15.01 -25.90
C TYR A 779 28.06 16.20 -25.08
N LEU A 780 27.79 16.21 -23.78
CA LEU A 780 28.18 17.31 -22.89
C LEU A 780 29.68 17.34 -22.63
N LEU A 781 30.34 16.18 -22.51
CA LEU A 781 31.80 16.09 -22.40
C LEU A 781 32.48 16.56 -23.69
N ASP A 782 31.97 16.19 -24.87
CA ASP A 782 32.47 16.68 -26.18
C ASP A 782 32.33 18.21 -26.32
N LYS A 783 31.37 18.83 -25.61
CA LYS A 783 31.18 20.28 -25.53
C LYS A 783 31.97 20.95 -24.39
N GLY A 784 32.81 20.21 -23.67
CA GLY A 784 33.65 20.73 -22.58
C GLY A 784 32.89 21.06 -21.29
N ARG A 785 31.69 20.50 -21.06
CA ARG A 785 30.93 20.67 -19.83
C ARG A 785 31.47 19.76 -18.73
N SER A 786 31.28 20.15 -17.46
CA SER A 786 31.80 19.38 -16.33
C SER A 786 30.95 18.12 -16.09
N ARG A 787 31.56 17.06 -15.52
CA ARG A 787 30.82 15.85 -15.10
C ARG A 787 29.73 16.15 -14.06
N GLU A 788 29.92 17.19 -13.26
CA GLU A 788 28.92 17.66 -12.30
C GLU A 788 27.69 18.25 -13.01
N ASP A 789 27.90 19.01 -14.09
CA ASP A 789 26.80 19.50 -14.93
C ASP A 789 26.04 18.36 -15.61
N VAL A 790 26.76 17.34 -16.10
CA VAL A 790 26.15 16.13 -16.69
C VAL A 790 25.26 15.44 -15.68
N ARG A 791 25.78 15.21 -14.47
CA ARG A 791 25.05 14.55 -13.37
C ARG A 791 23.80 15.36 -12.99
N ARG A 792 23.94 16.67 -12.77
CA ARG A 792 22.84 17.57 -12.44
C ARG A 792 21.73 17.50 -13.49
N ILE A 793 22.08 17.69 -14.77
CA ILE A 793 21.10 17.71 -15.86
C ILE A 793 20.42 16.34 -15.99
N SER A 794 21.17 15.23 -15.89
CA SER A 794 20.61 13.87 -15.99
C SER A 794 19.60 13.59 -14.88
N VAL A 795 19.92 13.98 -13.65
CA VAL A 795 19.03 13.79 -12.49
C VAL A 795 17.79 14.66 -12.61
N GLN A 796 17.93 15.93 -12.97
CA GLN A 796 16.80 16.84 -13.12
C GLN A 796 15.86 16.39 -14.25
N LEU A 797 16.41 16.03 -15.41
CA LEU A 797 15.64 15.54 -16.55
C LEU A 797 14.84 14.27 -16.20
N PHE A 798 15.46 13.34 -15.47
CA PHE A 798 14.75 12.13 -15.01
C PHE A 798 13.62 12.45 -14.03
N ASN A 799 13.88 13.30 -13.05
CA ASN A 799 12.90 13.67 -12.03
C ASN A 799 11.70 14.41 -12.63
N ASP A 800 11.95 15.31 -13.58
CA ASP A 800 10.90 16.03 -14.30
C ASP A 800 10.06 15.06 -15.14
N ALA A 801 10.69 14.18 -15.91
CA ALA A 801 9.98 13.19 -16.72
C ALA A 801 9.17 12.17 -15.88
N ALA A 802 9.71 11.78 -14.71
CA ALA A 802 8.99 10.95 -13.75
C ALA A 802 7.76 11.69 -13.18
N SER A 803 7.91 12.98 -12.85
CA SER A 803 6.81 13.82 -12.37
C SER A 803 5.72 13.99 -13.44
N LEU A 804 6.09 14.17 -14.70
CA LEU A 804 5.15 14.23 -15.83
C LEU A 804 4.35 12.93 -16.00
N THR A 805 5.03 11.78 -15.88
CA THR A 805 4.38 10.46 -15.96
C THR A 805 3.41 10.26 -14.80
N GLN A 806 3.82 10.64 -13.59
CA GLN A 806 2.99 10.53 -12.39
C GLN A 806 1.75 11.44 -12.47
N ASP A 807 1.92 12.72 -12.80
CA ASP A 807 0.80 13.66 -12.92
C ASP A 807 -0.13 13.29 -14.10
N GLY A 808 0.43 12.83 -15.21
CA GLY A 808 -0.34 12.33 -16.36
C GLY A 808 -1.20 11.12 -16.02
N LYS A 809 -0.63 10.14 -15.28
CA LYS A 809 -1.38 8.99 -14.76
C LYS A 809 -2.45 9.42 -13.76
N ALA A 810 -2.13 10.32 -12.82
CA ALA A 810 -3.07 10.78 -11.81
C ALA A 810 -4.30 11.46 -12.44
N ILE A 811 -4.12 12.28 -13.48
CA ILE A 811 -5.22 12.90 -14.22
C ILE A 811 -6.08 11.84 -14.91
N ASP A 812 -5.47 10.89 -15.62
CA ASP A 812 -6.20 9.82 -16.30
C ASP A 812 -6.95 8.93 -15.30
N ASP A 813 -6.35 8.58 -14.15
CA ASP A 813 -6.97 7.78 -13.09
C ASP A 813 -8.15 8.52 -12.43
N LEU A 814 -8.00 9.82 -12.14
CA LEU A 814 -9.06 10.66 -11.57
C LEU A 814 -10.24 10.79 -12.53
N LEU A 815 -9.96 11.03 -13.82
CA LEU A 815 -11.01 11.06 -14.84
C LEU A 815 -11.63 9.65 -14.96
N GLN A 816 -10.87 8.59 -15.17
CA GLN A 816 -11.45 7.26 -15.34
C GLN A 816 -12.33 6.80 -14.16
N ARG A 817 -11.93 7.13 -12.91
CA ARG A 817 -12.62 6.69 -11.69
C ARG A 817 -13.86 7.55 -11.36
N PHE A 818 -13.82 8.85 -11.65
CA PHE A 818 -14.86 9.79 -11.21
C PHE A 818 -15.62 10.50 -12.36
N ASP A 819 -15.32 10.20 -13.65
CA ASP A 819 -15.92 10.80 -14.87
C ASP A 819 -17.24 10.14 -15.33
N GLN A 820 -17.86 9.29 -14.52
CA GLN A 820 -19.21 8.79 -14.83
C GLN A 820 -20.26 9.68 -14.17
N ASP A 821 -21.34 9.99 -14.90
CA ASP A 821 -22.56 10.77 -14.55
C ASP A 821 -23.32 10.33 -13.25
N GLN A 822 -22.63 9.78 -12.25
CA GLN A 822 -23.15 9.50 -10.93
C GLN A 822 -22.91 10.70 -10.01
N ARG A 823 -24.00 11.39 -9.67
CA ARG A 823 -24.34 12.02 -8.38
C ARG A 823 -23.23 12.56 -7.44
N LEU A 824 -22.04 12.94 -7.90
CA LEU A 824 -21.03 13.60 -7.06
C LEU A 824 -21.67 14.86 -6.45
N THR A 825 -21.51 15.04 -5.15
CA THR A 825 -21.95 16.27 -4.51
C THR A 825 -21.11 17.45 -5.00
N PRO A 826 -21.60 18.69 -4.86
CA PRO A 826 -20.85 19.89 -5.23
C PRO A 826 -19.47 19.96 -4.55
N GLU A 827 -19.34 19.38 -3.35
CA GLU A 827 -18.08 19.34 -2.59
C GLU A 827 -17.08 18.35 -3.18
N ALA A 828 -17.50 17.10 -3.45
CA ALA A 828 -16.65 16.12 -4.16
C ALA A 828 -16.25 16.61 -5.55
N HIS A 829 -17.18 17.23 -6.26
CA HIS A 829 -16.89 17.80 -7.57
C HIS A 829 -15.86 18.93 -7.48
N GLY A 830 -16.00 19.83 -6.49
CA GLY A 830 -15.00 20.86 -6.22
C GLY A 830 -13.61 20.29 -5.88
N ALA A 831 -13.55 19.20 -5.10
CA ALA A 831 -12.30 18.52 -4.78
C ALA A 831 -11.65 17.87 -6.02
N LEU A 832 -12.44 17.24 -6.88
CA LEU A 832 -11.98 16.66 -8.15
C LEU A 832 -11.42 17.75 -9.08
N THR A 833 -12.15 18.84 -9.30
CA THR A 833 -11.67 19.97 -10.14
C THR A 833 -10.38 20.56 -9.56
N GLN A 834 -10.28 20.68 -8.24
CA GLN A 834 -9.08 21.20 -7.59
C GLN A 834 -7.88 20.25 -7.75
N LEU A 835 -8.09 18.93 -7.63
CA LEU A 835 -7.06 17.92 -7.87
C LEU A 835 -6.57 17.94 -9.32
N LEU A 836 -7.49 17.94 -10.28
CA LEU A 836 -7.17 18.03 -11.71
C LEU A 836 -6.36 19.29 -12.01
N ALA A 837 -6.83 20.46 -11.56
CA ALA A 837 -6.13 21.72 -11.76
C ALA A 837 -4.71 21.73 -11.14
N ARG A 838 -4.51 21.08 -9.98
CA ARG A 838 -3.20 20.99 -9.32
C ARG A 838 -2.24 20.06 -10.06
N HIS A 839 -2.70 18.87 -10.48
CA HIS A 839 -1.88 17.97 -11.30
C HIS A 839 -1.53 18.61 -12.65
N GLN A 840 -2.48 19.30 -13.29
CA GLN A 840 -2.23 20.03 -14.54
C GLN A 840 -1.20 21.16 -14.34
N ALA A 841 -1.33 21.95 -13.27
CA ALA A 841 -0.37 23.01 -12.97
C ALA A 841 1.03 22.45 -12.69
N SER A 842 1.12 21.34 -11.96
CA SER A 842 2.37 20.63 -11.69
C SER A 842 3.00 20.11 -12.99
N LEU A 843 2.20 19.46 -13.83
CA LEU A 843 2.63 18.94 -15.13
C LEU A 843 3.14 20.06 -16.05
N LEU A 844 2.41 21.18 -16.14
CA LEU A 844 2.87 22.35 -16.90
C LEU A 844 4.18 22.94 -16.35
N SER A 845 4.35 22.96 -15.03
CA SER A 845 5.60 23.42 -14.39
C SER A 845 6.76 22.49 -14.72
N SER A 846 6.58 21.16 -14.66
CA SER A 846 7.61 20.19 -15.04
C SER A 846 7.96 20.29 -16.53
N LEU A 847 6.98 20.52 -17.43
CA LEU A 847 7.25 20.77 -18.85
C LEU A 847 8.07 22.04 -19.07
N ASP A 848 7.83 23.09 -18.27
CA ASP A 848 8.59 24.34 -18.36
C ASP A 848 10.03 24.20 -17.84
N GLU A 849 10.27 23.39 -16.82
CA GLU A 849 11.63 23.05 -16.36
C GLU A 849 12.36 22.16 -17.35
N GLU A 850 11.70 21.14 -17.91
CA GLU A 850 12.27 20.26 -18.94
C GLU A 850 12.67 21.06 -20.19
N ASP A 851 11.82 22.00 -20.65
CA ASP A 851 12.15 22.90 -21.77
C ASP A 851 13.40 23.76 -21.48
N LYS A 852 13.57 24.26 -20.25
CA LYS A 852 14.76 25.03 -19.85
C LYS A 852 16.00 24.14 -19.86
N LEU A 853 15.92 22.94 -19.28
CA LEU A 853 17.02 21.97 -19.23
C LEU A 853 17.45 21.55 -20.63
N VAL A 854 16.49 21.28 -21.51
CA VAL A 854 16.78 20.94 -22.91
C VAL A 854 17.38 22.13 -23.65
N ALA A 855 16.94 23.37 -23.38
CA ALA A 855 17.57 24.56 -23.93
C ALA A 855 19.02 24.76 -23.44
N GLU A 856 19.35 24.38 -22.20
CA GLU A 856 20.73 24.41 -21.66
C GLU A 856 21.71 23.49 -22.40
N LEU A 857 21.20 22.46 -23.11
CA LEU A 857 21.99 21.55 -23.94
C LEU A 857 22.53 22.24 -25.21
N GLY A 858 21.90 23.33 -25.66
CA GLY A 858 22.34 24.08 -26.83
C GLY A 858 22.20 23.34 -28.17
N ILE A 859 21.41 22.26 -28.21
CA ILE A 859 21.06 21.55 -29.44
C ILE A 859 19.98 22.38 -30.16
N PRO A 860 20.23 22.87 -31.38
CA PRO A 860 19.21 23.63 -32.10
C PRO A 860 18.02 22.73 -32.38
N ALA A 861 16.83 23.18 -32.00
CA ALA A 861 15.60 22.61 -32.56
C ALA A 861 15.72 22.73 -34.09
N GLY A 862 15.96 21.61 -34.77
CA GLY A 862 15.93 21.55 -36.23
C GLY A 862 14.53 21.90 -36.76
N ASP A 863 14.19 21.45 -37.97
CA ASP A 863 12.86 21.65 -38.60
C ASP A 863 11.68 20.95 -37.86
N ALA A 864 11.75 20.82 -36.53
CA ALA A 864 10.64 20.59 -35.60
C ALA A 864 9.55 21.69 -35.66
N ASN A 865 9.61 22.61 -36.64
CA ASN A 865 8.54 23.57 -36.96
C ASN A 865 7.38 22.96 -37.76
N ARG A 866 7.46 21.67 -38.15
CA ARG A 866 6.29 20.93 -38.62
C ARG A 866 5.42 20.61 -37.41
N ALA A 867 4.41 21.43 -37.15
CA ALA A 867 3.32 21.06 -36.25
C ALA A 867 2.78 19.68 -36.72
N PRO A 868 2.83 18.64 -35.88
CA PRO A 868 2.19 17.39 -36.26
C PRO A 868 0.69 17.65 -36.35
N ASN A 869 0.11 17.35 -37.52
CA ASN A 869 -1.33 17.18 -37.68
C ASN A 869 -1.82 15.88 -37.01
N ASP A 870 -0.97 15.22 -36.20
CA ASP A 870 -1.34 14.01 -35.47
C ASP A 870 -2.23 14.37 -34.29
N VAL A 871 -3.31 13.60 -34.17
CA VAL A 871 -4.20 13.61 -33.01
C VAL A 871 -3.33 13.32 -31.79
N ALA A 872 -3.29 14.27 -30.84
CA ALA A 872 -2.60 14.05 -29.57
C ALA A 872 -3.14 12.75 -28.94
N GLY A 873 -2.24 11.85 -28.52
CA GLY A 873 -2.63 10.67 -27.75
C GLY A 873 -3.22 11.06 -26.39
N SER A 874 -3.67 10.07 -25.59
CA SER A 874 -4.00 10.35 -24.18
C SER A 874 -2.78 10.95 -23.47
N LEU A 875 -3.03 11.81 -22.48
CA LEU A 875 -2.00 12.50 -21.70
C LEU A 875 -0.96 11.51 -21.14
N ARG A 876 -1.42 10.36 -20.65
CA ARG A 876 -0.57 9.27 -20.18
C ARG A 876 0.37 8.73 -21.26
N ASN A 877 -0.13 8.43 -22.46
CA ASN A 877 0.69 7.86 -23.53
C ASN A 877 1.81 8.82 -23.95
N GLU A 878 1.51 10.12 -24.03
CA GLU A 878 2.52 11.13 -24.37
C GLU A 878 3.55 11.32 -23.24
N ALA A 879 3.14 11.15 -21.97
CA ALA A 879 4.04 11.22 -20.82
C ALA A 879 4.96 9.99 -20.73
N GLU A 880 4.42 8.80 -21.00
CA GLU A 880 5.18 7.55 -21.13
C GLU A 880 6.22 7.64 -22.27
N GLN A 881 5.85 8.28 -23.39
CA GLN A 881 6.78 8.53 -24.50
C GLN A 881 7.88 9.53 -24.12
N ASN A 882 7.55 10.58 -23.36
CA ASN A 882 8.53 11.55 -22.86
C ASN A 882 9.58 10.90 -21.96
N ILE A 883 9.15 10.14 -20.94
CA ILE A 883 10.07 9.47 -20.02
C ILE A 883 10.93 8.41 -20.71
N HIS A 884 10.41 7.76 -21.76
CA HIS A 884 11.22 6.87 -22.59
C HIS A 884 12.36 7.62 -23.30
N LEU A 885 12.08 8.77 -23.91
CA LEU A 885 13.10 9.60 -24.58
C LEU A 885 14.12 10.16 -23.58
N CYS A 886 13.68 10.57 -22.39
CA CYS A 886 14.57 10.98 -21.30
C CYS A 886 15.47 9.82 -20.85
N LYS A 887 14.91 8.63 -20.63
CA LYS A 887 15.66 7.40 -20.32
C LYS A 887 16.66 7.07 -21.42
N GLU A 888 16.28 7.16 -22.69
CA GLU A 888 17.19 6.93 -23.82
C GLU A 888 18.38 7.89 -23.81
N LEU A 889 18.16 9.16 -23.43
CA LEU A 889 19.20 10.18 -23.35
C LEU A 889 20.17 9.99 -22.16
N ILE A 890 19.67 9.47 -21.03
CA ILE A 890 20.42 9.38 -19.75
C ILE A 890 20.83 7.96 -19.36
N SER A 891 20.44 6.92 -20.09
CA SER A 891 20.84 5.54 -19.80
C SER A 891 21.93 5.06 -20.75
N GLY A 892 22.96 4.42 -20.20
CA GLY A 892 24.10 3.88 -20.93
C GLY A 892 23.86 2.47 -21.52
N ASN A 893 22.62 2.13 -21.89
CA ASN A 893 22.39 0.84 -22.55
C ASN A 893 22.87 0.92 -24.00
N GLY A 894 23.74 -0.01 -24.39
CA GLY A 894 24.33 -0.16 -25.73
C GLY A 894 23.36 -0.40 -26.89
N ASP A 895 22.04 -0.26 -26.68
CA ASP A 895 20.99 -0.39 -27.70
C ASP A 895 20.57 0.94 -28.34
N SER A 896 20.97 2.10 -27.81
CA SER A 896 20.75 3.38 -28.50
C SER A 896 21.86 3.66 -29.51
N ALA A 897 21.59 3.42 -30.80
CA ALA A 897 22.43 3.89 -31.90
C ALA A 897 22.31 5.41 -32.15
N ARG A 898 21.45 6.12 -31.39
CA ARG A 898 21.09 7.52 -31.62
C ARG A 898 21.91 8.45 -30.74
N THR A 899 22.47 9.50 -31.34
CA THR A 899 23.18 10.55 -30.60
C THR A 899 22.20 11.47 -29.89
N ALA A 900 22.67 12.23 -28.88
CA ALA A 900 21.86 13.28 -28.23
C ALA A 900 21.24 14.26 -29.25
N ASP A 901 21.97 14.58 -30.34
CA ASP A 901 21.47 15.41 -31.45
C ASP A 901 20.25 14.83 -32.17
N ALA A 902 20.08 13.51 -32.16
CA ALA A 902 18.91 12.84 -32.72
C ALA A 902 17.77 12.74 -31.71
N ILE A 903 18.04 12.53 -30.43
CA ILE A 903 17.01 12.28 -29.39
C ILE A 903 16.34 13.58 -28.94
N VAL A 904 17.11 14.66 -28.76
CA VAL A 904 16.62 15.93 -28.21
C VAL A 904 15.50 16.58 -29.06
N PRO A 905 15.55 16.57 -30.41
CA PRO A 905 14.43 17.06 -31.22
C PRO A 905 13.11 16.30 -30.99
N ASP A 906 13.16 14.98 -30.79
CA ASP A 906 11.98 14.16 -30.51
C ASP A 906 11.43 14.45 -29.11
N LEU A 907 12.33 14.68 -28.14
CA LEU A 907 11.97 15.09 -26.80
C LEU A 907 11.23 16.44 -26.80
N LEU A 908 11.76 17.44 -27.51
CA LEU A 908 11.09 18.73 -27.69
C LEU A 908 9.73 18.61 -28.40
N ALA A 909 9.59 17.67 -29.34
CA ALA A 909 8.30 17.40 -29.98
C ALA A 909 7.30 16.77 -29.00
N SER A 910 7.76 15.86 -28.13
CA SER A 910 6.96 15.25 -27.07
C SER A 910 6.49 16.28 -26.04
N VAL A 911 7.37 17.17 -25.56
CA VAL A 911 7.00 18.29 -24.65
C VAL A 911 5.88 19.16 -25.25
N ARG A 912 5.94 19.44 -26.55
CA ARG A 912 4.89 20.21 -27.25
C ARG A 912 3.57 19.44 -27.36
N ARG A 913 3.61 18.14 -27.68
CA ARG A 913 2.41 17.30 -27.72
C ARG A 913 1.75 17.20 -26.34
N LEU A 914 2.54 17.03 -25.29
CA LEU A 914 2.08 17.07 -23.90
C LEU A 914 1.38 18.39 -23.57
N ARG A 915 1.97 19.55 -23.93
CA ARG A 915 1.28 20.85 -23.73
C ARG A 915 -0.04 20.96 -24.49
N VAL A 916 -0.16 20.35 -25.67
CA VAL A 916 -1.42 20.32 -26.42
C VAL A 916 -2.43 19.39 -25.75
N ALA A 917 -2.00 18.20 -25.31
CA ALA A 917 -2.84 17.23 -24.61
C ALA A 917 -3.41 17.80 -23.29
N VAL A 918 -2.60 18.50 -22.49
CA VAL A 918 -3.05 19.18 -21.27
C VAL A 918 -4.14 20.21 -21.58
N ARG A 919 -3.94 21.04 -22.61
CA ARG A 919 -4.93 22.05 -23.02
C ARG A 919 -6.22 21.43 -23.57
N GLN A 920 -6.13 20.26 -24.19
CA GLN A 920 -7.30 19.52 -24.66
C GLN A 920 -8.08 18.94 -23.47
N ALA A 921 -7.39 18.42 -22.45
CA ALA A 921 -8.01 17.98 -21.20
C ALA A 921 -8.76 19.15 -20.51
N ASP A 922 -8.16 20.34 -20.43
CA ASP A 922 -8.83 21.56 -19.91
C ASP A 922 -10.09 21.93 -20.71
N SER A 923 -10.02 21.82 -22.03
CA SER A 923 -11.14 22.20 -22.91
C SER A 923 -12.30 21.22 -22.85
N ASN A 924 -12.02 19.95 -22.60
CA ASN A 924 -13.04 18.93 -22.36
C ASN A 924 -13.72 19.15 -21.01
N ASP A 925 -12.97 19.55 -19.98
CA ASP A 925 -13.53 19.92 -18.66
C ASP A 925 -14.42 21.18 -18.77
N ALA A 926 -13.94 22.22 -19.45
CA ALA A 926 -14.69 23.47 -19.64
C ALA A 926 -15.90 23.38 -20.58
N GLN A 927 -15.99 22.36 -21.45
CA GLN A 927 -17.16 22.09 -22.30
C GLN A 927 -18.19 21.16 -21.65
N ARG A 928 -17.83 20.51 -20.52
CA ARG A 928 -18.69 19.62 -19.74
C ARG A 928 -19.46 20.35 -18.62
N HIS A 929 -19.22 21.66 -18.44
CA HIS A 929 -19.98 22.60 -17.59
C HIS A 929 -20.75 23.60 -18.44
#